data_AF-E4MFB9-F1
#
_entry.id   AF-E4MFB9-F1
#
_cell.length_a   1.000
_cell.length_b   1.000
_cell.length_c   1.000
_cell.angle_alpha   90.00
_cell.angle_beta   90.00
_cell.angle_gamma   90.00
#
_symmetry.space_group_name_H-M   'P 1'
#
loop_
_entity.id
_entity.type
_entity.pdbx_description
1 polymer ?
#
loop_
_entity_poly.entity_id
_entity_poly.type
_entity_poly.pdbx_seq_one_letter_code
_entity_poly.pdbx_strand_id
1 'polypeptide(L)'
;MFMKKILILLALPLLFNSCLKDDEDKFSKSATERIEEAVKEAITVLQGAENGWRMELYPESERIYGGYTLFLKFNADNTVVASSENFAAGKTESSYYSVVAESGPVLAFDTNNDIIHFYSSPTTGAELGIGTSNGGLEGDSDFIVMEASADFVKLKGRKTNNYAYLYPIEAGVNWKTELQSYQDAAAKMDLIYTRCVVDGVAYPIDWEMRLNNFSSRVFRISYTPAPGDDGSVSAGEVVKAPFVFTETGLKFYSPLTIGNATVSEMTFKEDYYFENEDGSVKIYSPKPVRSNNKLTINPADITFSSATVNVTPSVATDYYYFDVYEKADLEGESDMAIIKSLISEMNSLVGTYTADFIVSALGKKGAASEIFEDLSSETDHVVIGFGIVATENVVLATTDLFRKEFTTEKAPELDEAYAAWLGTWTVTSTTSMKSAKPISFDVTFSTKVANTNFALTGWAISAYRDRFPAIATFDKETGYIMIQSYQEIGATGDGTVRYVALCRDKNVSGKYYYPVGGSYVGLIGAIMSDGKGKVIGNELTLTGDVEAEVVMMDQFVYNGSNYLGKYNPTADSGFTADDYPVGPFTLVKKSPAAAPVKGKAMLAGKFAAAADRNMKPAVPQLTSAPSFERRAVNANAVMLK
;
A
#
# COMPACT_ATOMS: atom_id res chain seq x y z
N MET A 1 87.95 51.15 15.25
CA MET A 1 86.77 51.19 16.15
C MET A 1 85.90 52.34 15.67
N PHE A 2 84.66 52.24 15.18
CA PHE A 2 83.58 51.26 15.17
C PHE A 2 82.83 51.52 13.84
N MET A 3 82.83 50.61 12.86
CA MET A 3 81.77 49.65 12.52
C MET A 3 80.30 50.12 12.65
N LYS A 4 79.57 49.93 11.55
CA LYS A 4 78.12 49.62 11.44
C LYS A 4 77.14 50.75 11.78
N LYS A 5 76.68 51.44 10.74
CA LYS A 5 75.26 51.55 10.32
C LYS A 5 75.13 52.78 9.42
N ILE A 6 74.52 52.56 8.26
CA ILE A 6 73.96 53.49 7.26
C ILE A 6 74.45 53.03 5.87
N LEU A 7 74.00 51.82 5.54
CA LEU A 7 74.06 51.23 4.20
C LEU A 7 72.61 51.00 3.71
N ILE A 8 71.70 51.94 4.04
CA ILE A 8 70.25 51.85 3.75
C ILE A 8 69.74 53.21 3.25
N LEU A 9 70.45 53.84 2.31
CA LEU A 9 69.93 55.05 1.66
C LEU A 9 70.36 55.19 0.19
N LEU A 10 70.64 54.07 -0.48
CA LEU A 10 71.00 54.06 -1.90
C LEU A 10 70.40 52.87 -2.68
N ALA A 11 69.21 52.42 -2.27
CA ALA A 11 68.51 51.31 -2.93
C ALA A 11 66.99 51.56 -3.12
N LEU A 12 66.57 52.83 -3.17
CA LEU A 12 65.15 53.21 -3.31
C LEU A 12 64.67 53.55 -4.74
N PRO A 13 65.49 53.68 -5.80
CA PRO A 13 64.95 53.79 -7.17
C PRO A 13 64.72 52.45 -7.89
N LEU A 14 65.11 51.30 -7.32
CA LEU A 14 65.00 49.99 -7.97
C LEU A 14 63.66 49.26 -7.74
N LEU A 15 62.70 49.89 -7.06
CA LEU A 15 61.40 49.28 -6.73
C LEU A 15 60.24 49.69 -7.67
N PHE A 16 60.51 50.36 -8.80
CA PHE A 16 59.49 50.75 -9.80
C PHE A 16 59.56 49.98 -11.14
N ASN A 17 60.17 48.79 -11.17
CA ASN A 17 59.97 47.84 -12.28
C ASN A 17 59.20 46.61 -11.80
N SER A 18 57.96 46.81 -11.36
CA SER A 18 57.01 45.72 -11.20
C SER A 18 56.13 45.66 -12.44
N CYS A 19 56.31 44.58 -13.21
CA CYS A 19 55.41 44.07 -14.25
C CYS A 19 55.05 45.00 -15.41
N LEU A 20 55.99 45.15 -16.36
CA LEU A 20 55.61 44.90 -17.76
C LEU A 20 55.54 43.37 -17.90
N LYS A 21 54.38 42.80 -17.55
CA LYS A 21 54.00 41.51 -18.12
C LYS A 21 53.28 41.83 -19.41
N ASP A 22 53.93 41.55 -20.53
CA ASP A 22 53.21 41.05 -21.70
C ASP A 22 52.56 39.74 -21.26
N ASP A 23 51.43 39.84 -20.56
CA ASP A 23 50.51 38.73 -20.44
C ASP A 23 49.88 38.62 -21.83
N GLU A 24 50.47 37.80 -22.70
CA GLU A 24 49.74 37.29 -23.86
C GLU A 24 48.42 36.73 -23.31
N ASP A 25 47.32 37.32 -23.75
CA ASP A 25 45.99 36.88 -23.36
C ASP A 25 45.88 35.38 -23.70
N LYS A 26 45.84 34.52 -22.67
CA LYS A 26 45.78 33.05 -22.85
C LYS A 26 44.54 32.59 -23.62
N PHE A 27 43.58 33.48 -23.84
CA PHE A 27 42.35 33.26 -24.57
C PHE A 27 42.12 34.41 -25.54
N SER A 28 41.78 34.08 -26.79
CA SER A 28 41.47 35.06 -27.84
C SER A 28 40.12 35.77 -27.68
N LYS A 29 39.27 35.31 -26.75
CA LYS A 29 37.94 35.87 -26.43
C LYS A 29 37.89 36.28 -24.97
N SER A 30 37.10 37.30 -24.64
CA SER A 30 36.85 37.71 -23.26
C SER A 30 36.13 36.61 -22.46
N ALA A 31 36.21 36.65 -21.13
CA ALA A 31 35.48 35.69 -20.29
C ALA A 31 33.97 35.74 -20.52
N THR A 32 33.40 36.94 -20.78
CA THR A 32 31.98 37.16 -21.09
C THR A 32 31.57 36.51 -22.41
N GLU A 33 32.34 36.71 -23.48
CA GLU A 33 32.03 36.10 -24.78
C GLU A 33 32.08 34.56 -24.70
N ARG A 34 33.06 34.00 -23.97
CA ARG A 34 33.17 32.54 -23.81
C ARG A 34 31.98 31.94 -23.07
N ILE A 35 31.47 32.60 -22.02
CA ILE A 35 30.34 32.08 -21.26
C ILE A 35 29.02 32.22 -22.03
N GLU A 36 28.83 33.31 -22.77
CA GLU A 36 27.65 33.49 -23.64
C GLU A 36 27.62 32.45 -24.77
N GLU A 37 28.77 32.14 -25.36
CA GLU A 37 28.89 31.06 -26.35
C GLU A 37 28.58 29.69 -25.75
N ALA A 38 29.12 29.39 -24.56
CA ALA A 38 28.84 28.13 -23.87
C ALA A 38 27.36 27.98 -23.48
N VAL A 39 26.69 29.07 -23.07
CA VAL A 39 25.24 29.10 -22.83
C VAL A 39 24.48 28.79 -24.11
N LYS A 40 24.83 29.44 -25.22
CA LYS A 40 24.17 29.22 -26.51
C LYS A 40 24.38 27.80 -27.04
N GLU A 41 25.59 27.26 -26.88
CA GLU A 41 25.91 25.87 -27.24
C GLU A 41 25.10 24.88 -26.41
N ALA A 42 25.03 25.06 -25.08
CA ALA A 42 24.23 24.23 -24.20
C ALA A 42 22.74 24.26 -24.58
N ILE A 43 22.16 25.43 -24.85
CA ILE A 43 20.77 25.55 -25.32
C ILE A 43 20.57 24.79 -26.63
N THR A 44 21.49 24.96 -27.59
CA THR A 44 21.42 24.32 -28.91
C THR A 44 21.45 22.80 -28.78
N VAL A 45 22.34 22.27 -27.94
CA VAL A 45 22.43 20.82 -27.69
C VAL A 45 21.18 20.31 -27.00
N LEU A 46 20.76 20.93 -25.90
CA LEU A 46 19.58 20.50 -25.13
C LEU A 46 18.31 20.45 -26.00
N GLN A 47 18.11 21.45 -26.86
CA GLN A 47 16.98 21.52 -27.80
C GLN A 47 17.17 20.65 -29.05
N GLY A 48 18.38 20.15 -29.32
CA GLY A 48 18.73 19.41 -30.53
C GLY A 48 18.25 17.95 -30.53
N ALA A 49 17.94 17.37 -29.37
CA ALA A 49 17.43 16.00 -29.29
C ALA A 49 15.94 15.95 -29.66
N GLU A 50 15.65 15.43 -30.87
CA GLU A 50 14.30 15.41 -31.48
C GLU A 50 13.23 14.81 -30.54
N ASN A 51 13.56 13.71 -29.87
CA ASN A 51 12.65 13.01 -28.96
C ASN A 51 13.00 13.23 -27.47
N GLY A 52 13.85 14.22 -27.17
CA GLY A 52 14.31 14.53 -25.83
C GLY A 52 15.44 13.63 -25.33
N TRP A 53 15.66 13.68 -24.02
CA TRP A 53 16.79 13.08 -23.31
C TRP A 53 16.30 12.16 -22.21
N ARG A 54 16.96 11.01 -22.05
CA ARG A 54 16.90 10.18 -20.84
C ARG A 54 17.95 10.70 -19.86
N MET A 55 17.49 11.22 -18.73
CA MET A 55 18.31 11.68 -17.62
C MET A 55 18.42 10.61 -16.53
N GLU A 56 19.65 10.33 -16.11
CA GLU A 56 19.99 9.60 -14.89
C GLU A 56 20.25 10.63 -13.77
N LEU A 57 19.32 10.76 -12.83
CA LEU A 57 19.36 11.73 -11.73
C LEU A 57 19.63 11.03 -10.39
N TYR A 58 20.52 11.62 -9.57
CA TYR A 58 20.90 11.08 -8.27
C TYR A 58 20.64 12.13 -7.17
N PRO A 59 19.52 12.04 -6.43
CA PRO A 59 19.20 12.99 -5.36
C PRO A 59 20.04 12.73 -4.10
N GLU A 60 20.12 13.75 -3.25
CA GLU A 60 20.90 13.79 -1.99
C GLU A 60 22.44 13.72 -2.20
N SER A 61 23.19 14.51 -1.44
CA SER A 61 24.65 14.71 -1.61
C SER A 61 25.54 13.46 -1.52
N GLU A 62 25.16 12.47 -0.70
CA GLU A 62 25.82 11.17 -0.61
C GLU A 62 25.19 10.11 -1.52
N ARG A 63 24.14 10.47 -2.27
CA ARG A 63 23.38 9.60 -3.18
C ARG A 63 22.76 8.43 -2.43
N ILE A 64 22.28 8.65 -1.20
CA ILE A 64 21.72 7.59 -0.36
C ILE A 64 20.50 6.88 -0.97
N TYR A 65 19.83 7.51 -1.93
CA TYR A 65 18.69 6.94 -2.65
C TYR A 65 19.08 6.23 -3.95
N GLY A 66 20.32 6.36 -4.42
CA GLY A 66 20.74 5.91 -5.75
C GLY A 66 20.20 6.78 -6.88
N GLY A 67 20.09 6.21 -8.08
CA GLY A 67 19.75 6.92 -9.32
C GLY A 67 18.38 6.58 -9.89
N TYR A 68 17.78 7.55 -10.56
CA TYR A 68 16.44 7.45 -11.16
C TYR A 68 16.41 7.97 -12.59
N THR A 69 15.50 7.41 -13.38
CA THR A 69 15.31 7.74 -14.80
C THR A 69 14.19 8.76 -15.00
N LEU A 70 14.52 9.85 -15.69
CA LEU A 70 13.58 10.87 -16.15
C LEU A 70 13.72 11.04 -17.66
N PHE A 71 12.63 11.37 -18.34
CA PHE A 71 12.65 11.84 -19.73
C PHE A 71 12.38 13.33 -19.77
N LEU A 72 13.20 14.07 -20.53
CA LEU A 72 13.14 15.53 -20.63
C LEU A 72 13.19 15.97 -22.09
N LYS A 73 12.26 16.81 -22.53
CA LYS A 73 12.29 17.43 -23.88
C LYS A 73 12.29 18.94 -23.76
N PHE A 74 13.39 19.56 -24.15
CA PHE A 74 13.59 21.00 -24.15
C PHE A 74 13.11 21.59 -25.48
N ASN A 75 12.19 22.55 -25.41
CA ASN A 75 11.59 23.17 -26.58
C ASN A 75 12.18 24.57 -26.84
N ALA A 76 12.04 25.04 -28.09
CA ALA A 76 12.53 26.36 -28.51
C ALA A 76 11.84 27.55 -27.83
N ASP A 77 10.67 27.34 -27.20
CA ASP A 77 9.92 28.34 -26.44
C ASP A 77 10.29 28.38 -24.95
N ASN A 78 11.44 27.77 -24.57
CA ASN A 78 11.94 27.64 -23.21
C ASN A 78 11.03 26.82 -22.28
N THR A 79 10.17 25.95 -22.85
CA THR A 79 9.46 24.94 -22.07
C THR A 79 10.21 23.62 -22.05
N VAL A 80 10.08 22.87 -20.96
CA VAL A 80 10.55 21.50 -20.83
C VAL A 80 9.37 20.59 -20.50
N VAL A 81 9.24 19.49 -21.24
CA VAL A 81 8.30 18.41 -20.93
C VAL A 81 9.05 17.32 -20.17
N ALA A 82 8.51 16.89 -19.04
CA ALA A 82 9.11 15.87 -18.19
C ALA A 82 8.20 14.63 -18.04
N SER A 83 8.83 13.47 -17.88
CA SER A 83 8.23 12.22 -17.38
C SER A 83 9.24 11.47 -16.52
N SER A 84 8.80 10.55 -15.65
CA SER A 84 9.70 9.83 -14.75
C SER A 84 9.15 8.49 -14.30
N GLU A 85 10.06 7.54 -14.06
CA GLU A 85 9.73 6.17 -13.63
C GLU A 85 8.99 6.12 -12.27
N ASN A 86 8.98 7.20 -11.50
CA ASN A 86 8.26 7.29 -10.22
C ASN A 86 6.80 7.79 -10.35
N PHE A 87 6.32 8.05 -11.57
CA PHE A 87 4.93 8.42 -11.87
C PHE A 87 4.31 7.43 -12.86
N ALA A 88 2.99 7.45 -13.07
CA ALA A 88 2.37 6.63 -14.11
C ALA A 88 3.09 6.86 -15.46
N ALA A 89 3.44 5.81 -16.21
CA ALA A 89 4.30 5.91 -17.40
C ALA A 89 3.81 6.90 -18.47
N GLY A 90 2.50 7.19 -18.52
CA GLY A 90 1.91 8.18 -19.42
C GLY A 90 1.81 9.60 -18.86
N LYS A 91 2.15 9.83 -17.58
CA LYS A 91 2.09 11.14 -16.95
C LYS A 91 3.24 11.99 -17.49
N THR A 92 2.87 13.16 -18.01
CA THR A 92 3.82 14.18 -18.44
C THR A 92 3.43 15.51 -17.85
N GLU A 93 4.40 16.40 -17.68
CA GLU A 93 4.18 17.75 -17.19
C GLU A 93 5.12 18.73 -17.88
N SER A 94 4.60 19.93 -18.19
CA SER A 94 5.36 20.98 -18.85
C SER A 94 5.63 22.13 -17.90
N SER A 95 6.84 22.65 -17.92
CA SER A 95 7.28 23.80 -17.13
C SER A 95 8.27 24.64 -17.92
N TYR A 96 8.70 25.78 -17.38
CA TYR A 96 9.75 26.60 -17.99
C TYR A 96 11.14 26.22 -17.48
N TYR A 97 12.14 26.43 -18.33
CA TYR A 97 13.54 26.30 -17.98
C TYR A 97 14.34 27.49 -18.54
N SER A 98 15.49 27.76 -17.93
CA SER A 98 16.45 28.73 -18.42
C SER A 98 17.86 28.15 -18.44
N VAL A 99 18.70 28.69 -19.33
CA VAL A 99 20.16 28.47 -19.27
C VAL A 99 20.82 29.84 -19.18
N VAL A 100 21.48 30.12 -18.07
CA VAL A 100 22.06 31.44 -17.77
C VAL A 100 23.56 31.37 -17.52
N ALA A 101 24.25 32.49 -17.78
CA ALA A 101 25.67 32.63 -17.54
C ALA A 101 25.93 32.94 -16.05
N GLU A 102 26.49 32.00 -15.31
CA GLU A 102 27.01 32.22 -13.95
C GLU A 102 28.46 31.71 -13.84
N SER A 103 28.75 30.75 -12.96
CA SER A 103 30.04 30.06 -12.83
C SER A 103 30.29 29.02 -13.93
N GLY A 104 29.65 29.18 -15.08
CA GLY A 104 29.37 28.17 -16.10
C GLY A 104 27.94 28.34 -16.63
N PRO A 105 27.56 27.69 -17.74
CA PRO A 105 26.17 27.65 -18.16
C PRO A 105 25.37 26.89 -17.10
N VAL A 106 24.36 27.53 -16.53
CA VAL A 106 23.50 26.92 -15.51
C VAL A 106 22.12 26.68 -16.08
N LEU A 107 21.72 25.42 -16.20
CA LEU A 107 20.35 24.99 -16.48
C LEU A 107 19.54 25.07 -15.18
N ALA A 108 18.45 25.83 -15.18
CA ALA A 108 17.52 25.93 -14.06
C ALA A 108 16.09 25.58 -14.52
N PHE A 109 15.34 24.88 -13.67
CA PHE A 109 13.91 24.61 -13.86
C PHE A 109 13.09 25.68 -13.14
N ASP A 110 12.76 26.77 -13.85
CA ASP A 110 12.32 28.04 -13.24
C ASP A 110 10.93 27.99 -12.59
N THR A 111 10.05 27.08 -13.02
CA THR A 111 8.67 26.98 -12.52
C THR A 111 8.39 25.60 -11.97
N ASN A 112 7.51 25.52 -10.96
CA ASN A 112 7.12 24.26 -10.35
C ASN A 112 6.67 23.23 -11.40
N ASN A 113 7.08 21.99 -11.19
CA ASN A 113 6.80 20.83 -12.02
C ASN A 113 6.80 19.62 -11.09
N ASP A 114 5.65 18.96 -10.92
CA ASP A 114 5.52 17.88 -9.94
C ASP A 114 6.45 16.69 -10.24
N ILE A 115 6.88 16.51 -11.50
CA ILE A 115 7.78 15.42 -11.90
C ILE A 115 9.24 15.76 -11.60
N ILE A 116 9.70 16.93 -12.04
CA ILE A 116 11.10 17.35 -11.84
C ILE A 116 11.35 17.67 -10.37
N HIS A 117 10.48 18.47 -9.76
CA HIS A 117 10.65 18.94 -8.39
C HIS A 117 10.29 17.89 -7.34
N PHE A 118 9.73 16.74 -7.72
CA PHE A 118 9.60 15.59 -6.83
C PHE A 118 10.92 15.26 -6.10
N TYR A 119 12.04 15.37 -6.81
CA TYR A 119 13.36 15.01 -6.32
C TYR A 119 14.04 16.10 -5.48
N SER A 120 13.64 17.36 -5.61
CA SER A 120 14.34 18.51 -5.00
C SER A 120 13.48 19.30 -4.01
N SER A 121 12.16 19.24 -4.14
CA SER A 121 11.22 20.02 -3.33
C SER A 121 11.07 19.46 -1.91
N PRO A 122 11.02 20.32 -0.88
CA PRO A 122 10.66 19.91 0.46
C PRO A 122 9.19 19.47 0.59
N THR A 123 8.31 19.85 -0.35
CA THR A 123 6.89 19.46 -0.32
C THR A 123 6.70 17.95 -0.48
N THR A 124 7.60 17.27 -1.20
CA THR A 124 7.63 15.80 -1.27
C THR A 124 7.69 15.18 0.13
N GLY A 125 8.49 15.75 1.03
CA GLY A 125 8.53 15.32 2.42
C GLY A 125 7.28 15.69 3.22
N ALA A 126 6.81 16.93 3.08
CA ALA A 126 5.69 17.44 3.87
C ALA A 126 4.35 16.75 3.55
N GLU A 127 4.09 16.43 2.28
CA GLU A 127 2.80 15.89 1.83
C GLU A 127 2.80 14.37 1.69
N LEU A 128 3.93 13.77 1.28
CA LEU A 128 4.01 12.33 1.02
C LEU A 128 4.74 11.56 2.14
N GLY A 129 5.36 12.26 3.09
CA GLY A 129 6.18 11.63 4.13
C GLY A 129 7.44 10.95 3.58
N ILE A 130 7.92 11.39 2.41
CA ILE A 130 9.07 10.83 1.69
C ILE A 130 10.28 11.74 1.84
N GLY A 131 11.42 11.19 2.25
CA GLY A 131 12.68 11.93 2.27
C GLY A 131 13.25 12.21 3.65
N THR A 132 14.35 12.97 3.69
CA THR A 132 15.12 13.19 4.92
C THR A 132 14.37 14.12 5.90
N SER A 133 14.92 14.28 7.10
CA SER A 133 14.45 15.27 8.06
C SER A 133 14.54 16.73 7.57
N ASN A 134 15.34 16.99 6.53
CA ASN A 134 15.50 18.33 5.96
C ASN A 134 14.46 18.64 4.87
N GLY A 135 13.58 17.68 4.54
CA GLY A 135 12.49 17.84 3.60
C GLY A 135 12.78 17.24 2.21
N GLY A 136 11.95 16.29 1.79
CA GLY A 136 12.01 15.68 0.46
C GLY A 136 13.29 14.88 0.21
N LEU A 137 13.56 14.59 -1.07
CA LEU A 137 14.70 13.77 -1.50
C LEU A 137 16.00 14.56 -1.61
N GLU A 138 15.98 15.86 -1.32
CA GLU A 138 17.14 16.75 -1.28
C GLU A 138 17.95 16.89 -2.59
N GLY A 139 17.40 16.51 -3.74
CA GLY A 139 18.01 16.70 -5.06
C GLY A 139 18.09 18.16 -5.53
N ASP A 140 18.57 18.34 -6.76
CA ASP A 140 18.80 19.64 -7.39
C ASP A 140 17.66 20.03 -8.33
N SER A 141 17.34 21.33 -8.38
CA SER A 141 16.54 21.95 -9.45
C SER A 141 17.41 22.66 -10.50
N ASP A 142 18.69 22.90 -10.18
CA ASP A 142 19.60 23.69 -11.00
C ASP A 142 20.94 22.99 -11.16
N PHE A 143 21.47 23.00 -12.38
CA PHE A 143 22.62 22.22 -12.78
C PHE A 143 23.61 23.04 -13.59
N ILE A 144 24.89 22.92 -13.26
CA ILE A 144 25.98 23.43 -14.11
C ILE A 144 26.16 22.46 -15.27
N VAL A 145 26.10 22.96 -16.52
CA VAL A 145 26.40 22.17 -17.71
C VAL A 145 27.91 22.01 -17.81
N MET A 146 28.39 20.77 -17.59
CA MET A 146 29.81 20.43 -17.58
C MET A 146 30.31 20.02 -18.97
N GLU A 147 29.46 19.33 -19.72
CA GLU A 147 29.71 18.85 -21.07
C GLU A 147 28.38 18.84 -21.84
N ALA A 148 28.39 19.30 -23.08
CA ALA A 148 27.22 19.29 -23.94
C ALA A 148 27.61 18.88 -25.37
N SER A 149 27.10 17.73 -25.81
CA SER A 149 27.25 17.22 -27.17
C SER A 149 25.94 16.58 -27.63
N ALA A 150 25.79 16.34 -28.94
CA ALA A 150 24.58 15.72 -29.48
C ALA A 150 24.29 14.31 -28.90
N ASP A 151 25.33 13.60 -28.48
CA ASP A 151 25.21 12.21 -28.00
C ASP A 151 25.17 12.10 -26.48
N PHE A 152 25.56 13.15 -25.76
CA PHE A 152 25.73 13.12 -24.31
C PHE A 152 25.80 14.52 -23.70
N VAL A 153 25.10 14.70 -22.58
CA VAL A 153 25.21 15.90 -21.73
C VAL A 153 25.52 15.48 -20.30
N LYS A 154 26.54 16.11 -19.71
CA LYS A 154 26.90 15.94 -18.30
C LYS A 154 26.56 17.18 -17.50
N LEU A 155 25.74 16.99 -16.48
CA LEU A 155 25.27 18.04 -15.59
C LEU A 155 25.87 17.85 -14.19
N LYS A 156 26.12 18.93 -13.46
CA LYS A 156 26.51 18.89 -12.04
C LYS A 156 25.51 19.68 -11.20
N GLY A 157 24.84 19.02 -10.26
CA GLY A 157 23.92 19.66 -9.33
C GLY A 157 24.59 20.72 -8.47
N ARG A 158 23.98 21.90 -8.34
CA ARG A 158 24.53 23.01 -7.55
C ARG A 158 24.45 22.78 -6.05
N LYS A 159 23.42 22.09 -5.57
CA LYS A 159 23.18 21.75 -4.17
C LYS A 159 23.94 20.49 -3.78
N THR A 160 23.78 19.40 -4.54
CA THR A 160 24.32 18.09 -4.14
C THR A 160 25.77 17.86 -4.58
N ASN A 161 26.25 18.60 -5.59
CA ASN A 161 27.48 18.29 -6.35
C ASN A 161 27.47 16.95 -7.10
N ASN A 162 26.35 16.24 -7.14
CA ASN A 162 26.21 15.01 -7.93
C ASN A 162 26.20 15.32 -9.42
N TYR A 163 26.66 14.35 -10.22
CA TYR A 163 26.50 14.39 -11.66
C TYR A 163 25.15 13.79 -12.06
N ALA A 164 24.54 14.37 -13.08
CA ALA A 164 23.45 13.76 -13.82
C ALA A 164 23.87 13.61 -15.28
N TYR A 165 23.36 12.57 -15.93
CA TYR A 165 23.78 12.17 -17.27
C TYR A 165 22.57 12.11 -18.18
N LEU A 166 22.66 12.77 -19.33
CA LEU A 166 21.59 12.82 -20.33
C LEU A 166 22.06 12.10 -21.59
N TYR A 167 21.23 11.17 -22.04
CA TYR A 167 21.41 10.40 -23.27
C TYR A 167 20.25 10.68 -24.22
N PRO A 168 20.47 10.93 -25.52
CA PRO A 168 19.39 11.25 -26.44
C PRO A 168 18.45 10.04 -26.58
N ILE A 169 17.14 10.29 -26.57
CA ILE A 169 16.14 9.27 -26.83
C ILE A 169 16.00 9.15 -28.35
N GLU A 170 16.03 7.91 -28.87
CA GLU A 170 15.89 7.67 -30.30
C GLU A 170 14.60 8.25 -30.88
N ALA A 171 14.66 8.73 -32.13
CA ALA A 171 13.51 9.30 -32.82
C ALA A 171 12.39 8.25 -32.96
N GLY A 172 11.15 8.65 -32.67
CA GLY A 172 9.97 7.79 -32.78
C GLY A 172 9.70 6.87 -31.58
N VAL A 173 10.59 6.81 -30.57
CA VAL A 173 10.34 6.08 -29.32
C VAL A 173 9.13 6.68 -28.60
N ASN A 174 8.17 5.83 -28.22
CA ASN A 174 7.02 6.24 -27.42
C ASN A 174 7.40 6.29 -25.94
N TRP A 175 7.46 7.49 -25.36
CA TRP A 175 7.84 7.69 -23.96
C TRP A 175 7.03 6.84 -22.97
N LYS A 176 5.73 6.65 -23.19
CA LYS A 176 4.90 5.84 -22.29
C LYS A 176 5.33 4.38 -22.31
N THR A 177 5.48 3.79 -23.50
CA THR A 177 5.90 2.39 -23.64
C THR A 177 7.31 2.18 -23.12
N GLU A 178 8.21 3.10 -23.44
CA GLU A 178 9.60 3.06 -22.99
C GLU A 178 9.70 3.20 -21.47
N LEU A 179 9.07 4.21 -20.87
CA LEU A 179 9.16 4.39 -19.43
C LEU A 179 8.50 3.24 -18.65
N GLN A 180 7.45 2.62 -19.22
CA GLN A 180 6.86 1.40 -18.68
C GLN A 180 7.86 0.24 -18.67
N SER A 181 8.74 0.11 -19.66
CA SER A 181 9.77 -0.95 -19.66
C SER A 181 10.76 -0.78 -18.50
N TYR A 182 11.19 0.45 -18.21
CA TYR A 182 12.02 0.76 -17.03
C TYR A 182 11.29 0.44 -15.72
N GLN A 183 10.01 0.78 -15.62
CA GLN A 183 9.20 0.48 -14.44
C GLN A 183 9.04 -1.02 -14.22
N ASP A 184 8.75 -1.77 -15.28
CA ASP A 184 8.59 -3.23 -15.23
C ASP A 184 9.93 -3.91 -14.89
N ALA A 185 11.03 -3.41 -15.45
CA ALA A 185 12.38 -3.90 -15.17
C ALA A 185 12.76 -3.62 -13.70
N ALA A 186 12.59 -2.39 -13.24
CA ALA A 186 12.82 -2.02 -11.84
C ALA A 186 11.95 -2.85 -10.89
N ALA A 187 10.67 -3.05 -11.21
CA ALA A 187 9.78 -3.89 -10.41
C ALA A 187 10.24 -5.35 -10.32
N LYS A 188 10.87 -5.90 -11.36
CA LYS A 188 11.47 -7.26 -11.32
C LYS A 188 12.76 -7.31 -10.50
N MET A 189 13.58 -6.27 -10.62
CA MET A 189 14.92 -6.19 -10.02
C MET A 189 14.95 -5.63 -8.59
N ASP A 190 13.84 -5.06 -8.11
CA ASP A 190 13.71 -4.56 -6.74
C ASP A 190 13.59 -5.71 -5.73
N LEU A 191 14.72 -6.37 -5.45
CA LEU A 191 14.85 -7.54 -4.58
C LEU A 191 15.79 -7.24 -3.39
N ILE A 192 15.76 -8.10 -2.37
CA ILE A 192 16.72 -8.05 -1.26
C ILE A 192 18.01 -8.78 -1.68
N TYR A 193 19.06 -8.02 -1.99
CA TYR A 193 20.37 -8.58 -2.30
C TYR A 193 21.21 -8.73 -1.03
N THR A 194 21.82 -9.90 -0.86
CA THR A 194 22.44 -10.31 0.41
C THR A 194 23.95 -10.53 0.31
N ARG A 195 24.49 -10.72 -0.90
CA ARG A 195 25.93 -10.92 -1.10
C ARG A 195 26.41 -10.49 -2.48
N CYS A 196 27.61 -9.95 -2.52
CA CYS A 196 28.41 -9.74 -3.71
C CYS A 196 29.47 -10.85 -3.76
N VAL A 197 29.67 -11.49 -4.90
CA VAL A 197 30.69 -12.51 -5.11
C VAL A 197 31.66 -12.00 -6.15
N VAL A 198 32.95 -11.97 -5.81
CA VAL A 198 34.04 -11.54 -6.70
C VAL A 198 35.04 -12.69 -6.78
N ASP A 199 35.23 -13.26 -7.97
CA ASP A 199 36.15 -14.39 -8.20
C ASP A 199 35.96 -15.55 -7.20
N GLY A 200 34.71 -15.81 -6.80
CA GLY A 200 34.34 -16.86 -5.84
C GLY A 200 34.40 -16.47 -4.36
N VAL A 201 34.90 -15.29 -4.01
CA VAL A 201 34.89 -14.75 -2.65
C VAL A 201 33.59 -13.99 -2.39
N ALA A 202 32.86 -14.35 -1.34
CA ALA A 202 31.59 -13.73 -0.98
C ALA A 202 31.76 -12.62 0.06
N TYR A 203 31.22 -11.44 -0.25
CA TYR A 203 31.14 -10.27 0.60
C TYR A 203 29.67 -10.00 0.96
N PRO A 204 29.33 -9.86 2.26
CA PRO A 204 27.96 -9.60 2.65
C PRO A 204 27.52 -8.21 2.21
N ILE A 205 26.24 -8.09 1.85
CA ILE A 205 25.60 -6.82 1.54
C ILE A 205 24.64 -6.50 2.68
N ASP A 206 24.82 -5.33 3.29
CA ASP A 206 23.86 -4.73 4.21
C ASP A 206 22.92 -3.83 3.40
N TRP A 207 21.84 -4.41 2.88
CA TRP A 207 20.96 -3.71 1.97
C TRP A 207 19.70 -3.19 2.67
N GLU A 208 19.42 -1.90 2.49
CA GLU A 208 18.16 -1.28 2.89
C GLU A 208 17.35 -0.94 1.62
N MET A 209 16.29 -1.71 1.33
CA MET A 209 15.46 -1.51 0.12
C MET A 209 14.69 -0.19 0.16
N ARG A 210 14.32 0.25 1.36
CA ARG A 210 13.63 1.51 1.56
C ARG A 210 14.31 2.33 2.62
N LEU A 211 14.70 3.53 2.24
CA LEU A 211 15.26 4.51 3.13
C LEU A 211 14.33 5.71 3.14
N ASN A 212 13.94 6.19 4.33
CA ASN A 212 13.09 7.38 4.48
C ASN A 212 11.79 7.33 3.63
N ASN A 213 11.09 6.19 3.69
CA ASN A 213 9.87 5.89 2.91
C ASN A 213 10.03 5.94 1.37
N PHE A 214 11.26 5.93 0.86
CA PHE A 214 11.56 5.91 -0.56
C PHE A 214 12.38 4.70 -0.95
N SER A 215 12.37 4.32 -2.24
CA SER A 215 13.28 3.27 -2.71
C SER A 215 14.74 3.68 -2.52
N SER A 216 15.59 2.73 -2.19
CA SER A 216 17.04 2.93 -2.09
C SER A 216 17.73 2.01 -3.09
N ARG A 217 18.54 2.61 -3.97
CA ARG A 217 19.30 1.94 -5.03
C ARG A 217 20.81 2.07 -4.75
N VAL A 218 21.25 1.56 -3.58
CA VAL A 218 22.64 1.63 -3.11
C VAL A 218 23.08 0.30 -2.49
N PHE A 219 24.05 -0.40 -3.10
CA PHE A 219 24.67 -1.56 -2.42
C PHE A 219 25.62 -1.07 -1.35
N ARG A 220 25.51 -1.63 -0.13
CA ARG A 220 26.49 -1.42 0.94
C ARG A 220 27.19 -2.74 1.20
N ILE A 221 28.37 -2.88 0.61
CA ILE A 221 29.12 -4.14 0.61
C ILE A 221 30.17 -4.07 1.71
N SER A 222 30.07 -4.97 2.69
CA SER A 222 31.07 -5.09 3.75
C SER A 222 32.31 -5.78 3.19
N TYR A 223 33.36 -5.02 3.01
CA TYR A 223 34.62 -5.44 2.43
C TYR A 223 35.72 -5.43 3.49
N THR A 224 36.28 -6.60 3.77
CA THR A 224 37.54 -6.70 4.52
C THR A 224 38.64 -7.05 3.51
N PRO A 225 39.65 -6.19 3.32
CA PRO A 225 40.78 -6.50 2.45
C PRO A 225 41.47 -7.78 2.90
N ALA A 226 42.11 -8.48 1.97
CA ALA A 226 43.01 -9.57 2.32
C ALA A 226 44.14 -9.02 3.24
N PRO A 227 44.66 -9.83 4.19
CA PRO A 227 45.76 -9.40 5.03
C PRO A 227 46.95 -8.95 4.16
N GLY A 228 47.61 -7.86 4.53
CA GLY A 228 48.86 -7.44 3.88
C GLY A 228 49.96 -8.48 4.04
N ASP A 229 51.07 -8.32 3.31
CA ASP A 229 52.25 -9.21 3.39
C ASP A 229 52.84 -9.31 4.82
N ASP A 230 52.53 -8.36 5.69
CA ASP A 230 52.91 -8.31 7.11
C ASP A 230 51.87 -8.94 8.06
N GLY A 231 50.78 -9.50 7.53
CA GLY A 231 49.67 -10.09 8.29
C GLY A 231 48.71 -9.06 8.89
N SER A 232 48.85 -7.76 8.57
CA SER A 232 47.92 -6.73 9.03
C SER A 232 46.58 -6.84 8.29
N VAL A 233 45.48 -6.74 9.02
CA VAL A 233 44.12 -6.72 8.48
C VAL A 233 43.55 -5.33 8.72
N SER A 234 43.24 -4.60 7.66
CA SER A 234 42.52 -3.33 7.75
C SER A 234 41.12 -3.58 8.33
N ALA A 235 40.60 -2.63 9.11
CA ALA A 235 39.21 -2.68 9.57
C ALA A 235 38.27 -2.82 8.36
N GLY A 236 37.21 -3.62 8.50
CA GLY A 236 36.23 -3.81 7.42
C GLY A 236 35.65 -2.47 6.97
N GLU A 237 35.73 -2.18 5.68
CA GLU A 237 35.18 -1.00 5.04
C GLU A 237 33.79 -1.33 4.46
N VAL A 238 32.92 -0.33 4.35
CA VAL A 238 31.63 -0.48 3.66
C VAL A 238 31.72 0.26 2.33
N VAL A 239 31.73 -0.48 1.23
CA VAL A 239 31.68 0.08 -0.12
C VAL A 239 30.23 0.44 -0.44
N LYS A 240 29.94 1.75 -0.54
CA LYS A 240 28.65 2.27 -1.01
C LYS A 240 28.69 2.34 -2.54
N ALA A 241 27.78 1.64 -3.22
CA ALA A 241 27.69 1.61 -4.67
C ALA A 241 26.27 2.00 -5.13
N PRO A 242 26.00 3.31 -5.27
CA PRO A 242 24.76 3.82 -5.87
C PRO A 242 24.66 3.42 -7.34
N PHE A 243 23.47 3.08 -7.80
CA PHE A 243 23.21 2.72 -9.19
C PHE A 243 21.85 3.22 -9.66
N VAL A 244 21.64 3.16 -10.98
CA VAL A 244 20.34 3.32 -11.64
C VAL A 244 19.96 1.98 -12.29
N PHE A 245 18.68 1.62 -12.28
CA PHE A 245 18.22 0.46 -13.05
C PHE A 245 18.19 0.78 -14.53
N THR A 246 18.56 -0.21 -15.34
CA THR A 246 18.36 -0.21 -16.79
C THR A 246 17.22 -1.17 -17.13
N GLU A 247 16.84 -1.28 -18.40
CA GLU A 247 15.79 -2.24 -18.79
C GLU A 247 16.18 -3.71 -18.57
N THR A 248 17.48 -4.00 -18.48
CA THR A 248 18.03 -5.36 -18.41
C THR A 248 18.87 -5.60 -17.16
N GLY A 249 19.10 -4.59 -16.33
CA GLY A 249 20.13 -4.67 -15.31
C GLY A 249 20.29 -3.38 -14.49
N LEU A 250 21.55 -3.04 -14.21
CA LEU A 250 21.89 -1.81 -13.50
C LEU A 250 23.20 -1.21 -14.00
N LYS A 251 23.35 0.09 -13.73
CA LYS A 251 24.55 0.87 -13.99
C LYS A 251 24.95 1.64 -12.75
N PHE A 252 26.18 1.46 -12.31
CA PHE A 252 26.72 2.16 -11.15
C PHE A 252 27.00 3.63 -11.47
N TYR A 253 26.76 4.52 -10.51
CA TYR A 253 27.07 5.95 -10.62
C TYR A 253 28.56 6.21 -10.88
N SER A 254 29.41 5.36 -10.29
CA SER A 254 30.84 5.26 -10.55
C SER A 254 31.21 3.79 -10.51
N PRO A 255 32.22 3.33 -11.29
CA PRO A 255 32.56 1.92 -11.34
C PRO A 255 32.76 1.34 -9.93
N LEU A 256 32.06 0.24 -9.63
CA LEU A 256 32.24 -0.51 -8.39
C LEU A 256 33.62 -1.18 -8.43
N THR A 257 34.48 -0.78 -7.50
CA THR A 257 35.78 -1.43 -7.29
C THR A 257 35.71 -2.28 -6.01
N ILE A 258 35.89 -3.58 -6.16
CA ILE A 258 35.94 -4.52 -5.03
C ILE A 258 36.95 -5.63 -5.35
N GLY A 259 37.94 -5.82 -4.46
CA GLY A 259 39.11 -6.64 -4.78
C GLY A 259 39.84 -6.10 -6.02
N ASN A 260 40.08 -6.96 -7.01
CA ASN A 260 40.73 -6.59 -8.28
C ASN A 260 39.72 -6.29 -9.41
N ALA A 261 38.42 -6.44 -9.15
CA ALA A 261 37.39 -6.24 -10.15
C ALA A 261 36.92 -4.77 -10.18
N THR A 262 36.66 -4.27 -11.38
CA THR A 262 36.04 -2.96 -11.61
C THR A 262 34.84 -3.13 -12.53
N VAL A 263 33.65 -2.77 -12.06
CA VAL A 263 32.37 -3.04 -12.74
C VAL A 263 31.57 -1.77 -12.89
N SER A 264 31.21 -1.40 -14.11
CA SER A 264 30.37 -0.22 -14.36
C SER A 264 28.89 -0.58 -14.54
N GLU A 265 28.61 -1.75 -15.10
CA GLU A 265 27.27 -2.22 -15.43
C GLU A 265 27.14 -3.71 -15.16
N MET A 266 25.91 -4.14 -14.88
CA MET A 266 25.58 -5.55 -14.66
C MET A 266 24.24 -5.89 -15.29
N THR A 267 24.11 -7.10 -15.81
CA THR A 267 22.86 -7.64 -16.37
C THR A 267 22.14 -8.49 -15.33
N PHE A 268 20.82 -8.35 -15.22
CA PHE A 268 19.99 -9.19 -14.37
C PHE A 268 19.73 -10.55 -15.02
N LYS A 269 19.90 -11.63 -14.25
CA LYS A 269 19.80 -13.00 -14.73
C LYS A 269 19.01 -13.87 -13.75
N GLU A 270 18.28 -14.83 -14.34
CA GLU A 270 17.51 -15.87 -13.66
C GLU A 270 16.50 -15.37 -12.61
N ASP A 271 16.11 -14.10 -12.69
CA ASP A 271 15.24 -13.42 -11.72
C ASP A 271 15.80 -13.27 -10.30
N TYR A 272 17.13 -13.37 -10.09
CA TYR A 272 17.67 -13.22 -8.73
C TYR A 272 19.11 -12.77 -8.58
N TYR A 273 19.85 -12.56 -9.67
CA TYR A 273 21.20 -12.02 -9.53
C TYR A 273 21.58 -11.09 -10.66
N PHE A 274 22.49 -10.19 -10.36
CA PHE A 274 23.20 -9.40 -11.35
C PHE A 274 24.55 -10.05 -11.64
N GLU A 275 24.98 -10.00 -12.90
CA GLU A 275 26.28 -10.47 -13.35
C GLU A 275 26.88 -9.45 -14.33
N ASN A 276 28.16 -9.14 -14.16
CA ASN A 276 28.89 -8.29 -15.12
C ASN A 276 29.27 -9.09 -16.38
N GLU A 277 29.75 -8.41 -17.43
CA GLU A 277 29.97 -9.01 -18.75
C GLU A 277 30.90 -10.24 -18.73
N ASP A 278 31.99 -10.21 -17.97
CA ASP A 278 32.97 -11.30 -17.88
C ASP A 278 32.63 -12.37 -16.81
N GLY A 279 31.56 -12.16 -16.02
CA GLY A 279 31.10 -13.08 -14.99
C GLY A 279 31.93 -13.13 -13.70
N SER A 280 32.95 -12.29 -13.56
CA SER A 280 33.80 -12.23 -12.35
C SER A 280 33.08 -11.69 -11.12
N VAL A 281 32.06 -10.84 -11.30
CA VAL A 281 31.29 -10.22 -10.23
C VAL A 281 29.82 -10.55 -10.33
N LYS A 282 29.24 -11.07 -9.25
CA LYS A 282 27.82 -11.40 -9.14
C LYS A 282 27.20 -10.86 -7.87
N ILE A 283 26.04 -10.23 -7.97
CA ILE A 283 25.29 -9.73 -6.81
C ILE A 283 23.99 -10.52 -6.68
N TYR A 284 23.82 -11.22 -5.56
CA TYR A 284 22.76 -12.21 -5.37
C TYR A 284 21.66 -11.76 -4.41
N SER A 285 20.42 -11.89 -4.85
CA SER A 285 19.24 -12.09 -4.00
C SER A 285 19.13 -13.58 -3.61
N PRO A 286 18.40 -13.94 -2.56
CA PRO A 286 17.98 -15.32 -2.34
C PRO A 286 17.37 -15.92 -3.61
N LYS A 287 17.74 -17.17 -3.90
CA LYS A 287 17.23 -17.88 -5.07
C LYS A 287 15.71 -18.04 -4.95
N PRO A 288 14.92 -17.64 -5.96
CA PRO A 288 13.48 -17.79 -5.96
C PRO A 288 13.12 -19.27 -5.83
N VAL A 289 12.14 -19.56 -4.98
CA VAL A 289 11.49 -20.87 -4.97
C VAL A 289 10.48 -20.84 -6.10
N ARG A 290 10.64 -21.69 -7.12
CA ARG A 290 9.73 -21.76 -8.27
C ARG A 290 8.99 -23.10 -8.27
N SER A 291 7.70 -23.04 -8.59
CA SER A 291 6.84 -24.19 -8.87
C SER A 291 6.33 -24.12 -10.31
N ASN A 292 6.13 -25.28 -10.93
CA ASN A 292 5.48 -25.40 -12.24
C ASN A 292 3.94 -25.49 -12.13
N ASN A 293 3.36 -25.29 -10.93
CA ASN A 293 1.92 -25.31 -10.70
C ASN A 293 1.21 -24.30 -11.62
N LYS A 294 0.11 -24.74 -12.23
CA LYS A 294 -0.78 -23.93 -13.06
C LYS A 294 -2.16 -23.90 -12.40
N LEU A 295 -2.75 -22.72 -12.29
CA LEU A 295 -4.08 -22.57 -11.69
C LEU A 295 -5.12 -22.41 -12.81
N THR A 296 -6.10 -23.30 -12.84
CA THR A 296 -7.31 -23.15 -13.66
C THR A 296 -8.39 -22.51 -12.80
N ILE A 297 -8.76 -21.27 -13.13
CA ILE A 297 -9.71 -20.46 -12.37
C ILE A 297 -11.04 -20.38 -13.14
N ASN A 298 -12.14 -20.69 -12.47
CA ASN A 298 -13.49 -20.69 -13.04
C ASN A 298 -14.51 -20.02 -12.09
N PRO A 299 -14.80 -18.73 -12.28
CA PRO A 299 -15.98 -18.07 -11.71
C PRO A 299 -17.27 -18.73 -12.23
N ALA A 300 -18.22 -18.94 -11.34
CA ALA A 300 -19.51 -19.56 -11.58
C ALA A 300 -20.56 -18.96 -10.63
N ASP A 301 -21.84 -19.28 -10.84
CA ASP A 301 -22.96 -18.80 -10.01
C ASP A 301 -22.89 -17.29 -9.74
N ILE A 302 -22.53 -16.53 -10.78
CA ILE A 302 -22.33 -15.08 -10.70
C ILE A 302 -23.71 -14.44 -10.56
N THR A 303 -23.86 -13.60 -9.53
CA THR A 303 -25.04 -12.79 -9.30
C THR A 303 -24.66 -11.31 -9.38
N PHE A 304 -25.59 -10.42 -9.03
CA PHE A 304 -25.29 -8.99 -8.93
C PHE A 304 -24.37 -8.62 -7.76
N SER A 305 -24.19 -9.50 -6.77
CA SER A 305 -23.40 -9.21 -5.57
C SER A 305 -22.53 -10.35 -5.08
N SER A 306 -22.42 -11.44 -5.84
CA SER A 306 -21.59 -12.57 -5.46
C SER A 306 -21.12 -13.39 -6.66
N ALA A 307 -20.10 -14.21 -6.44
CA ALA A 307 -19.68 -15.25 -7.37
C ALA A 307 -19.02 -16.42 -6.62
N THR A 308 -19.25 -17.64 -7.10
CA THR A 308 -18.49 -18.81 -6.68
C THR A 308 -17.24 -18.94 -7.54
N VAL A 309 -16.06 -18.95 -6.94
CA VAL A 309 -14.80 -19.14 -7.64
C VAL A 309 -14.25 -20.52 -7.37
N ASN A 310 -14.09 -21.31 -8.44
CA ASN A 310 -13.50 -22.63 -8.39
C ASN A 310 -12.07 -22.57 -8.93
N VAL A 311 -11.10 -23.10 -8.18
CA VAL A 311 -9.69 -23.15 -8.59
C VAL A 311 -9.17 -24.57 -8.56
N THR A 312 -8.59 -25.01 -9.67
CA THR A 312 -7.95 -26.32 -9.80
C THR A 312 -6.46 -26.15 -10.09
N PRO A 313 -5.56 -26.51 -9.16
CA PRO A 313 -4.12 -26.52 -9.40
C PRO A 313 -3.69 -27.75 -10.21
N SER A 314 -2.68 -27.60 -11.07
CA SER A 314 -2.06 -28.73 -11.76
C SER A 314 -1.15 -29.56 -10.84
N VAL A 315 -0.70 -28.98 -9.72
CA VAL A 315 0.08 -29.65 -8.67
C VAL A 315 -0.69 -29.54 -7.35
N ALA A 316 -1.43 -30.59 -7.00
CA ALA A 316 -2.34 -30.58 -5.85
C ALA A 316 -1.64 -30.42 -4.48
N THR A 317 -0.35 -30.74 -4.40
CA THR A 317 0.45 -30.65 -3.16
C THR A 317 1.02 -29.27 -2.90
N ASP A 318 0.96 -28.36 -3.86
CA ASP A 318 1.51 -27.02 -3.73
C ASP A 318 0.43 -26.08 -3.20
N TYR A 319 0.83 -25.20 -2.29
CA TYR A 319 -0.07 -24.17 -1.80
C TYR A 319 -0.24 -23.07 -2.85
N TYR A 320 -1.44 -22.53 -2.94
CA TYR A 320 -1.73 -21.32 -3.72
C TYR A 320 -2.69 -20.41 -2.97
N TYR A 321 -2.59 -19.12 -3.25
CA TYR A 321 -3.52 -18.09 -2.81
C TYR A 321 -4.41 -17.67 -3.99
N PHE A 322 -5.66 -17.32 -3.74
CA PHE A 322 -6.52 -16.66 -4.72
C PHE A 322 -7.57 -15.79 -4.04
N ASP A 323 -8.02 -14.74 -4.73
CA ASP A 323 -8.98 -13.75 -4.21
C ASP A 323 -9.58 -12.91 -5.37
N VAL A 324 -10.61 -12.10 -5.10
CA VAL A 324 -11.38 -11.32 -6.08
C VAL A 324 -11.26 -9.81 -5.87
N TYR A 325 -10.89 -9.11 -6.94
CA TYR A 325 -10.74 -7.65 -6.97
C TYR A 325 -11.60 -7.04 -8.06
N GLU A 326 -12.01 -5.77 -7.93
CA GLU A 326 -12.54 -5.04 -9.07
C GLU A 326 -11.41 -4.78 -10.06
N LYS A 327 -11.71 -4.85 -11.36
CA LYS A 327 -10.72 -4.67 -12.41
C LYS A 327 -10.08 -3.28 -12.37
N ALA A 328 -10.88 -2.27 -12.06
CA ALA A 328 -10.44 -0.89 -11.94
C ALA A 328 -9.41 -0.69 -10.81
N ASP A 329 -9.40 -1.54 -9.78
CA ASP A 329 -8.45 -1.43 -8.68
C ASP A 329 -7.05 -1.94 -9.01
N LEU A 330 -6.94 -2.74 -10.07
CA LEU A 330 -5.68 -3.32 -10.56
C LEU A 330 -5.16 -2.61 -11.80
N GLU A 331 -5.82 -1.54 -12.25
CA GLU A 331 -5.45 -0.84 -13.47
C GLU A 331 -4.11 -0.10 -13.31
N GLY A 332 -3.17 -0.37 -14.22
CA GLY A 332 -1.83 0.22 -14.18
C GLY A 332 -0.82 -0.49 -13.27
N GLU A 333 -1.24 -1.49 -12.51
CA GLU A 333 -0.34 -2.32 -11.70
C GLU A 333 0.15 -3.54 -12.50
N SER A 334 1.45 -3.85 -12.42
CA SER A 334 2.01 -5.06 -13.04
C SER A 334 1.70 -6.30 -12.19
N ASP A 335 1.63 -7.47 -12.82
CA ASP A 335 1.40 -8.75 -12.11
C ASP A 335 2.41 -8.96 -10.96
N MET A 336 3.66 -8.55 -11.17
CA MET A 336 4.72 -8.61 -10.14
C MET A 336 4.44 -7.65 -8.98
N ALA A 337 3.97 -6.43 -9.26
CA ALA A 337 3.62 -5.45 -8.21
C ALA A 337 2.46 -5.97 -7.35
N ILE A 338 1.46 -6.60 -7.97
CA ILE A 338 0.34 -7.25 -7.27
C ILE A 338 0.85 -8.37 -6.34
N ILE A 339 1.66 -9.30 -6.86
CA ILE A 339 2.24 -10.39 -6.06
C ILE A 339 3.07 -9.84 -4.90
N LYS A 340 3.97 -8.87 -5.16
CA LYS A 340 4.82 -8.28 -4.12
C LYS A 340 4.00 -7.61 -3.03
N SER A 341 2.94 -6.89 -3.39
CA SER A 341 2.04 -6.27 -2.41
C SER A 341 1.42 -7.34 -1.52
N LEU A 342 0.83 -8.39 -2.09
CA LEU A 342 0.16 -9.43 -1.30
C LEU A 342 1.13 -10.26 -0.46
N ILE A 343 2.32 -10.58 -0.99
CA ILE A 343 3.38 -11.26 -0.24
C ILE A 343 3.90 -10.36 0.90
N SER A 344 3.99 -9.05 0.69
CA SER A 344 4.35 -8.10 1.75
C SER A 344 3.34 -8.13 2.89
N GLU A 345 2.04 -8.12 2.57
CA GLU A 345 0.97 -8.24 3.57
C GLU A 345 0.99 -9.59 4.31
N MET A 346 1.26 -10.70 3.60
CA MET A 346 1.46 -12.00 4.24
C MET A 346 2.66 -11.97 5.20
N ASN A 347 3.76 -11.33 4.79
CA ASN A 347 4.97 -11.23 5.59
C ASN A 347 4.88 -10.24 6.75
N SER A 348 4.00 -9.22 6.70
CA SER A 348 3.76 -8.36 7.86
C SER A 348 3.11 -9.09 9.03
N LEU A 349 2.52 -10.26 8.79
CA LEU A 349 2.00 -11.14 9.83
C LEU A 349 3.07 -12.04 10.46
N VAL A 350 4.23 -12.17 9.80
CA VAL A 350 5.35 -12.97 10.31
C VAL A 350 5.93 -12.30 11.56
N GLY A 351 6.20 -13.10 12.58
CA GLY A 351 6.60 -12.63 13.91
C GLY A 351 5.45 -12.65 14.91
N THR A 352 4.22 -12.35 14.45
CA THR A 352 2.99 -12.67 15.20
C THR A 352 2.63 -14.14 14.99
N TYR A 353 2.74 -14.62 13.75
CA TYR A 353 2.54 -16.02 13.37
C TYR A 353 3.77 -16.58 12.66
N THR A 354 3.87 -17.90 12.57
CA THR A 354 4.89 -18.57 11.74
C THR A 354 4.50 -18.51 10.26
N ALA A 355 5.49 -18.49 9.36
CA ALA A 355 5.26 -18.51 7.91
C ALA A 355 4.41 -19.73 7.49
N ASP A 356 4.68 -20.91 8.06
CA ASP A 356 3.90 -22.13 7.82
C ASP A 356 2.43 -21.97 8.20
N PHE A 357 2.16 -21.34 9.35
CA PHE A 357 0.78 -21.08 9.77
C PHE A 357 0.09 -20.15 8.78
N ILE A 358 0.74 -19.04 8.39
CA ILE A 358 0.20 -18.07 7.43
C ILE A 358 -0.17 -18.75 6.10
N VAL A 359 0.76 -19.53 5.52
CA VAL A 359 0.52 -20.26 4.27
C VAL A 359 -0.60 -21.29 4.42
N SER A 360 -0.66 -22.01 5.55
CA SER A 360 -1.73 -23.00 5.77
C SER A 360 -3.11 -22.39 6.02
N ALA A 361 -3.17 -21.19 6.60
CA ALA A 361 -4.43 -20.51 6.93
C ALA A 361 -5.00 -19.75 5.73
N LEU A 362 -4.13 -19.11 4.93
CA LEU A 362 -4.52 -18.30 3.79
C LEU A 362 -4.47 -19.06 2.46
N GLY A 363 -3.57 -20.03 2.34
CA GLY A 363 -3.40 -20.83 1.13
C GLY A 363 -4.35 -22.02 1.06
N LYS A 364 -4.55 -22.51 -0.16
CA LYS A 364 -5.29 -23.73 -0.47
C LYS A 364 -4.38 -24.80 -1.06
N LYS A 365 -4.78 -26.07 -0.90
CA LYS A 365 -4.18 -27.24 -1.56
C LYS A 365 -5.28 -28.00 -2.28
N GLY A 366 -4.93 -28.63 -3.40
CA GLY A 366 -5.90 -29.31 -4.25
C GLY A 366 -6.96 -28.36 -4.80
N ALA A 367 -8.04 -28.90 -5.34
CA ALA A 367 -9.15 -28.09 -5.84
C ALA A 367 -9.87 -27.38 -4.69
N ALA A 368 -10.16 -26.09 -4.88
CA ALA A 368 -10.89 -25.27 -3.91
C ALA A 368 -12.09 -24.59 -4.58
N SER A 369 -13.10 -24.30 -3.78
CA SER A 369 -14.30 -23.56 -4.18
C SER A 369 -14.66 -22.60 -3.06
N GLU A 370 -14.78 -21.32 -3.37
CA GLU A 370 -15.14 -20.27 -2.42
C GLU A 370 -16.20 -19.33 -2.99
N ILE A 371 -17.11 -18.86 -2.13
CA ILE A 371 -18.12 -17.87 -2.48
C ILE A 371 -17.61 -16.50 -2.03
N PHE A 372 -17.50 -15.58 -2.97
CA PHE A 372 -17.21 -14.18 -2.71
C PHE A 372 -18.53 -13.43 -2.69
N GLU A 373 -18.91 -12.93 -1.52
CA GLU A 373 -20.09 -12.09 -1.29
C GLU A 373 -19.70 -10.60 -1.31
N ASP A 374 -20.69 -9.72 -1.29
CA ASP A 374 -20.53 -8.25 -1.25
C ASP A 374 -19.77 -7.66 -2.45
N LEU A 375 -19.88 -8.28 -3.63
CA LEU A 375 -19.33 -7.74 -4.87
C LEU A 375 -20.18 -6.56 -5.39
N SER A 376 -19.55 -5.59 -6.03
CA SER A 376 -20.26 -4.50 -6.71
C SER A 376 -21.04 -5.03 -7.92
N SER A 377 -22.27 -4.56 -8.15
CA SER A 377 -23.10 -4.99 -9.29
C SER A 377 -22.73 -4.27 -10.59
N GLU A 378 -22.95 -4.91 -11.75
CA GLU A 378 -22.57 -4.37 -13.07
C GLU A 378 -21.10 -3.97 -13.17
N THR A 379 -20.24 -4.64 -12.40
CA THR A 379 -18.83 -4.29 -12.27
C THR A 379 -17.94 -5.41 -12.78
N ASP A 380 -16.92 -5.03 -13.54
CA ASP A 380 -15.86 -5.95 -13.98
C ASP A 380 -14.95 -6.30 -12.80
N HIS A 381 -14.81 -7.59 -12.55
CA HIS A 381 -13.97 -8.17 -11.52
C HIS A 381 -12.88 -9.05 -12.14
N VAL A 382 -11.81 -9.24 -11.38
CA VAL A 382 -10.72 -10.14 -11.71
C VAL A 382 -10.44 -11.03 -10.51
N VAL A 383 -10.55 -12.34 -10.72
CA VAL A 383 -9.94 -13.31 -9.80
C VAL A 383 -8.44 -13.33 -10.09
N ILE A 384 -7.64 -13.17 -9.06
CA ILE A 384 -6.19 -13.38 -9.13
C ILE A 384 -5.80 -14.60 -8.32
N GLY A 385 -4.75 -15.31 -8.71
CA GLY A 385 -4.16 -16.36 -7.91
C GLY A 385 -2.71 -16.66 -8.26
N PHE A 386 -1.94 -17.15 -7.29
CA PHE A 386 -0.53 -17.51 -7.47
C PHE A 386 -0.10 -18.52 -6.40
N GLY A 387 0.93 -19.31 -6.70
CA GLY A 387 1.51 -20.26 -5.76
C GLY A 387 2.25 -19.57 -4.63
N ILE A 388 2.16 -20.13 -3.42
CA ILE A 388 2.85 -19.63 -2.24
C ILE A 388 3.56 -20.77 -1.50
N VAL A 389 4.63 -20.44 -0.78
CA VAL A 389 5.35 -21.39 0.07
C VAL A 389 5.89 -20.70 1.31
N ALA A 390 5.91 -21.43 2.42
CA ALA A 390 6.60 -21.01 3.63
C ALA A 390 8.05 -21.49 3.56
N THR A 391 8.97 -20.58 3.87
CA THR A 391 10.35 -20.90 4.22
C THR A 391 10.60 -20.35 5.63
N GLU A 392 11.64 -20.81 6.35
CA GLU A 392 11.82 -20.67 7.81
C GLU A 392 11.08 -19.48 8.47
N ASN A 393 11.31 -18.23 8.02
CA ASN A 393 10.62 -17.05 8.52
C ASN A 393 10.09 -16.11 7.41
N VAL A 394 9.72 -16.63 6.24
CA VAL A 394 9.18 -15.79 5.16
C VAL A 394 8.27 -16.59 4.23
N VAL A 395 7.18 -15.96 3.81
CA VAL A 395 6.28 -16.43 2.76
C VAL A 395 6.78 -15.92 1.41
N LEU A 396 6.93 -16.83 0.44
CA LEU A 396 7.40 -16.52 -0.91
C LEU A 396 6.36 -16.94 -1.95
N ALA A 397 6.28 -16.19 -3.04
CA ALA A 397 5.53 -16.61 -4.23
C ALA A 397 6.33 -17.66 -5.01
N THR A 398 5.64 -18.67 -5.54
CA THR A 398 6.27 -19.77 -6.29
C THR A 398 5.91 -19.82 -7.76
N THR A 399 4.90 -19.08 -8.20
CA THR A 399 4.48 -18.98 -9.60
C THR A 399 4.26 -17.53 -10.00
N ASP A 400 4.08 -17.29 -11.30
CA ASP A 400 3.51 -16.04 -11.81
C ASP A 400 2.03 -15.92 -11.44
N LEU A 401 1.44 -14.75 -11.75
CA LEU A 401 0.03 -14.44 -11.48
C LEU A 401 -0.87 -15.12 -12.53
N PHE A 402 -1.91 -15.79 -12.07
CA PHE A 402 -3.02 -16.28 -12.87
C PHE A 402 -4.21 -15.33 -12.70
N ARG A 403 -4.90 -15.00 -13.79
CA ARG A 403 -6.02 -14.06 -13.78
C ARG A 403 -7.22 -14.65 -14.52
N LYS A 404 -8.42 -14.36 -14.03
CA LYS A 404 -9.67 -14.66 -14.72
C LYS A 404 -10.70 -13.56 -14.46
N GLU A 405 -11.13 -12.90 -15.53
CA GLU A 405 -12.13 -11.83 -15.44
C GLU A 405 -13.56 -12.41 -15.46
N PHE A 406 -14.46 -11.70 -14.78
CA PHE A 406 -15.90 -11.89 -14.87
C PHE A 406 -16.63 -10.58 -14.54
N THR A 407 -17.88 -10.44 -14.94
CA THR A 407 -18.69 -9.25 -14.67
C THR A 407 -19.89 -9.67 -13.85
N THR A 408 -20.17 -8.98 -12.74
CA THR A 408 -21.36 -9.22 -11.93
C THR A 408 -22.62 -8.78 -12.67
N GLU A 409 -23.74 -9.42 -12.35
CA GLU A 409 -25.00 -9.13 -13.01
C GLU A 409 -25.56 -7.76 -12.60
N LYS A 410 -26.59 -7.33 -13.32
CA LYS A 410 -27.33 -6.11 -12.99
C LYS A 410 -28.06 -6.26 -11.66
N ALA A 411 -27.87 -5.28 -10.77
CA ALA A 411 -28.65 -5.21 -9.55
C ALA A 411 -30.14 -5.12 -9.89
N PRO A 412 -30.99 -5.91 -9.22
CA PRO A 412 -32.43 -5.80 -9.41
C PRO A 412 -32.91 -4.41 -8.98
N GLU A 413 -33.98 -3.92 -9.62
CA GLU A 413 -34.62 -2.67 -9.20
C GLU A 413 -35.10 -2.79 -7.75
N LEU A 414 -34.73 -1.80 -6.94
CA LEU A 414 -35.09 -1.77 -5.54
C LEU A 414 -36.45 -1.07 -5.36
N ASP A 415 -37.29 -1.68 -4.54
CA ASP A 415 -38.49 -1.05 -4.00
C ASP A 415 -38.09 0.21 -3.21
N GLU A 416 -38.83 1.32 -3.38
CA GLU A 416 -38.49 2.59 -2.73
C GLU A 416 -38.45 2.46 -1.21
N ALA A 417 -39.35 1.68 -0.61
CA ALA A 417 -39.37 1.45 0.84
C ALA A 417 -38.21 0.55 1.29
N TYR A 418 -37.77 -0.39 0.45
CA TYR A 418 -36.54 -1.17 0.70
C TYR A 418 -35.30 -0.27 0.62
N ALA A 419 -35.17 0.51 -0.44
CA ALA A 419 -34.04 1.41 -0.68
C ALA A 419 -33.92 2.48 0.41
N ALA A 420 -35.04 2.92 1.00
CA ALA A 420 -35.06 3.87 2.10
C ALA A 420 -34.25 3.39 3.32
N TRP A 421 -34.21 2.08 3.59
CA TRP A 421 -33.44 1.50 4.69
C TRP A 421 -31.93 1.42 4.44
N LEU A 422 -31.48 1.33 3.17
CA LEU A 422 -30.06 1.13 2.86
C LEU A 422 -29.17 2.28 3.32
N GLY A 423 -27.95 1.93 3.77
CA GLY A 423 -26.93 2.85 4.25
C GLY A 423 -26.72 2.80 5.76
N THR A 424 -25.99 3.79 6.28
CA THR A 424 -25.63 3.86 7.70
C THR A 424 -26.59 4.75 8.45
N TRP A 425 -27.05 4.26 9.59
CA TRP A 425 -27.95 4.94 10.51
C TRP A 425 -27.32 5.06 11.89
N THR A 426 -27.39 6.26 12.46
CA THR A 426 -27.10 6.44 13.88
C THR A 426 -28.33 6.04 14.68
N VAL A 427 -28.21 4.97 15.44
CA VAL A 427 -29.21 4.45 16.37
C VAL A 427 -28.99 5.09 17.73
N THR A 428 -30.05 5.56 18.38
CA THR A 428 -30.02 6.06 19.77
C THR A 428 -31.01 5.28 20.61
N SER A 429 -30.54 4.70 21.72
CA SER A 429 -31.37 4.01 22.70
C SER A 429 -32.07 4.98 23.64
N THR A 430 -33.14 4.52 24.30
CA THR A 430 -33.81 5.32 25.35
C THR A 430 -33.01 5.32 26.65
N THR A 431 -32.39 4.19 26.97
CA THR A 431 -31.56 4.01 28.18
C THR A 431 -30.55 2.88 27.95
N SER A 432 -29.90 2.44 29.02
CA SER A 432 -29.02 1.28 29.03
C SER A 432 -29.17 0.46 30.32
N MET A 433 -28.68 -0.78 30.31
CA MET A 433 -28.84 -1.70 31.44
C MET A 433 -28.13 -1.23 32.71
N LYS A 434 -26.88 -0.74 32.62
CA LYS A 434 -26.04 -0.32 33.76
C LYS A 434 -26.01 1.19 33.94
N SER A 435 -25.57 1.96 32.94
CA SER A 435 -25.38 3.41 33.10
C SER A 435 -26.69 4.20 33.13
N ALA A 436 -27.81 3.58 32.73
CA ALA A 436 -29.14 4.17 32.70
C ALA A 436 -29.23 5.43 31.83
N LYS A 437 -28.37 5.54 30.81
CA LYS A 437 -28.30 6.68 29.89
C LYS A 437 -28.52 6.21 28.44
N PRO A 438 -29.02 7.08 27.55
CA PRO A 438 -29.02 6.82 26.11
C PRO A 438 -27.60 6.51 25.60
N ILE A 439 -27.49 5.50 24.73
CA ILE A 439 -26.28 5.16 24.00
C ILE A 439 -26.58 5.34 22.51
N SER A 440 -25.67 6.02 21.80
CA SER A 440 -25.76 6.17 20.34
C SER A 440 -24.65 5.39 19.65
N PHE A 441 -24.99 4.71 18.57
CA PHE A 441 -24.06 3.89 17.79
C PHE A 441 -24.54 3.77 16.35
N ASP A 442 -23.62 3.51 15.44
CA ASP A 442 -23.96 3.35 14.02
C ASP A 442 -24.26 1.88 13.69
N VAL A 443 -25.26 1.69 12.83
CA VAL A 443 -25.61 0.41 12.20
C VAL A 443 -25.72 0.60 10.69
N THR A 444 -25.44 -0.45 9.93
CA THR A 444 -25.51 -0.38 8.47
C THR A 444 -26.44 -1.47 7.95
N PHE A 445 -27.35 -1.06 7.07
CA PHE A 445 -28.16 -1.96 6.26
C PHE A 445 -27.57 -2.02 4.85
N SER A 446 -27.04 -3.17 4.45
CA SER A 446 -26.64 -3.44 3.08
C SER A 446 -27.55 -4.49 2.44
N THR A 447 -27.67 -4.45 1.12
CA THR A 447 -28.48 -5.42 0.38
C THR A 447 -27.88 -6.80 0.55
N LYS A 448 -28.65 -7.75 1.09
CA LYS A 448 -28.29 -9.18 1.09
C LYS A 448 -29.08 -9.94 0.03
N VAL A 449 -30.40 -9.81 0.05
CA VAL A 449 -31.28 -10.21 -1.06
C VAL A 449 -32.22 -9.05 -1.32
N ALA A 450 -32.11 -8.45 -2.50
CA ALA A 450 -32.87 -7.26 -2.88
C ALA A 450 -34.38 -7.45 -2.63
N ASN A 451 -35.02 -6.40 -2.12
CA ASN A 451 -36.45 -6.35 -1.81
C ASN A 451 -36.94 -7.42 -0.82
N THR A 452 -36.02 -8.11 -0.14
CA THR A 452 -36.34 -9.28 0.71
C THR A 452 -35.67 -9.20 2.06
N ASN A 453 -34.36 -8.93 2.12
CA ASN A 453 -33.63 -8.82 3.38
C ASN A 453 -32.32 -8.03 3.25
N PHE A 454 -31.80 -7.61 4.40
CA PHE A 454 -30.58 -6.84 4.56
C PHE A 454 -29.55 -7.64 5.37
N ALA A 455 -28.27 -7.46 5.06
CA ALA A 455 -27.20 -7.71 6.00
C ALA A 455 -27.12 -6.51 6.97
N LEU A 456 -27.18 -6.80 8.26
CA LEU A 456 -27.21 -5.81 9.34
C LEU A 456 -25.94 -5.93 10.18
N THR A 457 -25.09 -4.91 10.12
CA THR A 457 -23.89 -4.78 10.95
C THR A 457 -24.06 -3.69 12.00
N GLY A 458 -23.28 -3.79 13.08
CA GLY A 458 -23.22 -2.82 14.16
C GLY A 458 -24.34 -2.94 15.21
N TRP A 459 -25.40 -3.71 14.99
CA TRP A 459 -26.48 -3.86 15.98
C TRP A 459 -26.11 -4.86 17.10
N ALA A 460 -25.04 -4.60 17.84
CA ALA A 460 -24.56 -5.42 18.95
C ALA A 460 -23.49 -4.64 19.72
N ILE A 461 -23.18 -5.06 20.95
CA ILE A 461 -21.99 -4.56 21.67
C ILE A 461 -20.82 -5.53 21.60
N SER A 462 -21.05 -6.77 21.16
CA SER A 462 -20.00 -7.77 20.93
C SER A 462 -18.89 -7.24 20.00
N ALA A 463 -17.65 -7.63 20.26
CA ALA A 463 -16.50 -7.28 19.41
C ALA A 463 -16.65 -7.68 17.94
N TYR A 464 -17.51 -8.65 17.62
CA TYR A 464 -17.75 -9.10 16.25
C TYR A 464 -19.00 -8.49 15.59
N ARG A 465 -19.55 -7.40 16.16
CA ARG A 465 -20.76 -6.71 15.65
C ARG A 465 -20.69 -6.30 14.17
N ASP A 466 -19.47 -6.04 13.67
CA ASP A 466 -19.23 -5.63 12.29
C ASP A 466 -18.70 -6.77 11.40
N ARG A 467 -18.33 -7.90 12.01
CA ARG A 467 -17.78 -9.09 11.32
C ARG A 467 -18.86 -10.09 10.88
N PHE A 468 -19.84 -10.35 11.74
CA PHE A 468 -20.89 -11.33 11.48
C PHE A 468 -22.23 -10.60 11.34
N PRO A 469 -22.63 -10.22 10.11
CA PRO A 469 -23.88 -9.50 9.89
C PRO A 469 -25.08 -10.38 10.27
N ALA A 470 -25.99 -9.81 11.04
CA ALA A 470 -27.32 -10.39 11.23
C ALA A 470 -28.16 -10.20 9.97
N ILE A 471 -29.27 -10.94 9.85
CA ILE A 471 -30.24 -10.76 8.77
C ILE A 471 -31.44 -9.98 9.32
N ALA A 472 -31.79 -8.89 8.64
CA ALA A 472 -33.04 -8.17 8.83
C ALA A 472 -33.95 -8.42 7.63
N THR A 473 -35.12 -9.03 7.84
CA THR A 473 -36.10 -9.30 6.77
C THR A 473 -36.91 -8.04 6.48
N PHE A 474 -37.13 -7.73 5.21
CA PHE A 474 -37.99 -6.64 4.75
C PHE A 474 -39.39 -7.18 4.45
N ASP A 475 -40.41 -6.52 4.99
CA ASP A 475 -41.79 -6.75 4.62
C ASP A 475 -42.23 -5.69 3.60
N LYS A 476 -42.47 -6.11 2.37
CA LYS A 476 -42.84 -5.23 1.27
C LYS A 476 -44.23 -4.60 1.44
N GLU A 477 -45.15 -5.25 2.15
CA GLU A 477 -46.51 -4.73 2.31
C GLU A 477 -46.56 -3.54 3.27
N THR A 478 -45.71 -3.59 4.31
CA THR A 478 -45.68 -2.58 5.38
C THR A 478 -44.48 -1.63 5.30
N GLY A 479 -43.43 -2.01 4.58
CA GLY A 479 -42.14 -1.32 4.56
C GLY A 479 -41.30 -1.57 5.82
N TYR A 480 -41.70 -2.51 6.67
CA TYR A 480 -41.06 -2.76 7.96
C TYR A 480 -39.83 -3.66 7.80
N ILE A 481 -38.95 -3.57 8.79
CA ILE A 481 -37.88 -4.56 8.99
C ILE A 481 -38.17 -5.42 10.21
N MET A 482 -37.82 -6.70 10.12
CA MET A 482 -37.95 -7.68 11.18
C MET A 482 -36.60 -8.36 11.42
N ILE A 483 -36.13 -8.32 12.67
CA ILE A 483 -34.86 -8.93 13.06
C ILE A 483 -35.19 -10.17 13.89
N GLN A 484 -34.92 -11.34 13.33
CA GLN A 484 -35.18 -12.64 13.98
C GLN A 484 -34.16 -12.90 15.09
N SER A 485 -34.62 -13.48 16.21
CA SER A 485 -33.75 -14.04 17.24
C SER A 485 -33.26 -15.43 16.82
N TYR A 486 -32.14 -15.84 17.39
CA TYR A 486 -31.53 -17.16 17.24
C TYR A 486 -31.06 -17.48 15.81
N GLN A 487 -30.58 -16.46 15.09
CA GLN A 487 -29.95 -16.63 13.79
C GLN A 487 -28.55 -17.21 13.95
N GLU A 488 -28.18 -18.20 13.14
CA GLU A 488 -26.79 -18.61 12.98
C GLU A 488 -26.11 -17.68 11.97
N ILE A 489 -25.14 -16.89 12.43
CA ILE A 489 -24.56 -15.77 11.66
C ILE A 489 -23.07 -15.96 11.35
N GLY A 490 -22.45 -17.02 11.86
CA GLY A 490 -21.06 -17.33 11.59
C GLY A 490 -20.48 -18.35 12.56
N ALA A 491 -19.16 -18.52 12.50
CA ALA A 491 -18.41 -19.35 13.42
C ALA A 491 -17.08 -18.67 13.76
N THR A 492 -16.60 -18.89 14.98
CA THR A 492 -15.23 -18.60 15.42
C THR A 492 -14.50 -19.91 15.66
N GLY A 493 -13.19 -19.83 15.91
CA GLY A 493 -12.44 -21.02 16.33
C GLY A 493 -12.81 -21.56 17.71
N ASP A 494 -13.76 -20.95 18.42
CA ASP A 494 -14.32 -21.43 19.69
C ASP A 494 -15.71 -22.09 19.49
N GLY A 495 -16.45 -21.71 18.45
CA GLY A 495 -17.76 -22.30 18.13
C GLY A 495 -18.63 -21.47 17.19
N THR A 496 -19.87 -21.91 16.99
CA THR A 496 -20.91 -21.22 16.20
C THR A 496 -21.36 -19.93 16.88
N VAL A 497 -21.45 -18.83 16.15
CA VAL A 497 -21.98 -17.54 16.60
C VAL A 497 -23.46 -17.45 16.26
N ARG A 498 -24.29 -17.20 17.27
CA ARG A 498 -25.73 -16.94 17.11
C ARG A 498 -26.09 -15.53 17.55
N TYR A 499 -27.01 -14.91 16.82
CA TYR A 499 -27.58 -13.60 17.14
C TYR A 499 -28.87 -13.77 17.93
N VAL A 500 -28.91 -13.32 19.19
CA VAL A 500 -29.96 -13.68 20.16
C VAL A 500 -30.50 -12.45 20.88
N ALA A 501 -31.81 -12.44 21.11
CA ALA A 501 -32.50 -11.40 21.86
C ALA A 501 -32.13 -11.41 23.35
N LEU A 502 -31.90 -10.22 23.89
CA LEU A 502 -31.84 -9.93 25.32
C LEU A 502 -33.19 -9.41 25.76
N CYS A 503 -33.76 -10.03 26.79
CA CYS A 503 -35.11 -9.74 27.25
C CYS A 503 -35.13 -9.26 28.69
N ARG A 504 -36.14 -8.45 29.03
CA ARG A 504 -36.47 -8.05 30.40
C ARG A 504 -37.74 -8.74 30.86
N ASP A 505 -37.70 -9.35 32.04
CA ASP A 505 -38.89 -9.89 32.72
C ASP A 505 -39.75 -8.73 33.26
N LYS A 506 -41.06 -8.71 32.93
CA LYS A 506 -41.98 -7.65 33.36
C LYS A 506 -42.44 -7.83 34.81
N ASN A 507 -42.36 -9.04 35.35
CA ASN A 507 -42.91 -9.40 36.66
C ASN A 507 -41.90 -9.20 37.80
N VAL A 508 -40.63 -8.97 37.50
CA VAL A 508 -39.58 -8.75 38.51
C VAL A 508 -39.26 -7.25 38.56
N SER A 509 -39.50 -6.63 39.72
CA SER A 509 -39.04 -5.27 40.02
C SER A 509 -37.52 -5.29 40.22
N GLY A 510 -36.79 -5.25 39.11
CA GLY A 510 -35.32 -5.27 39.05
C GLY A 510 -34.86 -5.36 37.60
N LYS A 511 -33.75 -4.71 37.26
CA LYS A 511 -33.15 -4.68 35.92
C LYS A 511 -32.49 -6.03 35.55
N TYR A 512 -33.23 -7.14 35.65
CA TYR A 512 -32.73 -8.46 35.27
C TYR A 512 -32.96 -8.69 33.79
N TYR A 513 -31.85 -8.70 33.04
CA TYR A 513 -31.83 -8.96 31.60
C TYR A 513 -31.13 -10.28 31.33
N TYR A 514 -31.70 -11.10 30.47
CA TYR A 514 -31.11 -12.39 30.10
C TYR A 514 -31.34 -12.69 28.62
N PRO A 515 -30.40 -13.42 27.98
CA PRO A 515 -30.57 -13.85 26.61
C PRO A 515 -31.65 -14.94 26.56
N VAL A 516 -32.56 -14.85 25.59
CA VAL A 516 -33.69 -15.78 25.44
C VAL A 516 -33.58 -16.51 24.10
N GLY A 517 -33.38 -17.82 24.16
CA GLY A 517 -33.30 -18.66 22.97
C GLY A 517 -34.67 -18.95 22.34
N GLY A 518 -34.65 -19.28 21.04
CA GLY A 518 -35.84 -19.63 20.25
C GLY A 518 -35.94 -18.79 18.96
N SER A 519 -36.57 -19.35 17.93
CA SER A 519 -36.79 -18.65 16.66
C SER A 519 -38.09 -17.84 16.74
N TYR A 520 -37.96 -16.51 16.78
CA TYR A 520 -39.06 -15.54 16.82
C TYR A 520 -38.56 -14.14 16.43
N VAL A 521 -39.46 -13.25 16.00
CA VAL A 521 -39.11 -11.86 15.69
C VAL A 521 -38.75 -11.15 16.99
N GLY A 522 -37.50 -10.73 17.13
CA GLY A 522 -37.01 -10.03 18.32
C GLY A 522 -37.31 -8.53 18.25
N LEU A 523 -36.88 -7.88 17.17
CA LEU A 523 -37.07 -6.45 16.93
C LEU A 523 -37.85 -6.19 15.64
N ILE A 524 -38.66 -5.13 15.65
CA ILE A 524 -39.40 -4.63 14.49
C ILE A 524 -39.05 -3.16 14.29
N GLY A 525 -38.79 -2.76 13.05
CA GLY A 525 -38.47 -1.39 12.66
C GLY A 525 -39.39 -0.83 11.59
N ALA A 526 -39.70 0.46 11.67
CA ALA A 526 -40.41 1.22 10.64
C ALA A 526 -39.70 2.55 10.39
N ILE A 527 -39.78 3.06 9.15
CA ILE A 527 -39.44 4.46 8.84
C ILE A 527 -40.71 5.28 9.03
N MET A 528 -40.63 6.27 9.92
CA MET A 528 -41.75 7.15 10.25
C MET A 528 -41.91 8.24 9.18
N SER A 529 -43.04 8.95 9.21
CA SER A 529 -43.34 10.02 8.23
C SER A 529 -42.35 11.19 8.22
N ASP A 530 -41.55 11.35 9.28
CA ASP A 530 -40.48 12.35 9.36
C ASP A 530 -39.14 11.85 8.79
N GLY A 531 -39.12 10.65 8.20
CA GLY A 531 -37.94 10.01 7.61
C GLY A 531 -37.02 9.34 8.63
N LYS A 532 -37.33 9.39 9.94
CA LYS A 532 -36.54 8.70 10.97
C LYS A 532 -37.00 7.27 11.15
N GLY A 533 -36.06 6.38 11.42
CA GLY A 533 -36.39 5.01 11.81
C GLY A 533 -36.81 4.92 13.27
N LYS A 534 -37.73 4.02 13.58
CA LYS A 534 -38.09 3.62 14.94
C LYS A 534 -38.04 2.11 15.03
N VAL A 535 -37.27 1.59 15.99
CA VAL A 535 -37.15 0.15 16.24
C VAL A 535 -37.59 -0.15 17.67
N ILE A 536 -38.46 -1.15 17.83
CA ILE A 536 -38.96 -1.62 19.11
C ILE A 536 -38.75 -3.13 19.24
N GLY A 537 -38.66 -3.62 20.47
CA GLY A 537 -38.68 -5.05 20.72
C GLY A 537 -40.09 -5.59 20.88
N ASN A 538 -40.26 -6.85 20.52
CA ASN A 538 -41.51 -7.57 20.70
C ASN A 538 -41.76 -7.96 22.16
N GLU A 539 -43.02 -8.21 22.46
CA GLU A 539 -43.44 -8.81 23.71
C GLU A 539 -43.46 -10.34 23.60
N LEU A 540 -42.99 -11.00 24.64
CA LEU A 540 -42.83 -12.44 24.69
C LEU A 540 -43.57 -13.03 25.89
N THR A 541 -44.06 -14.25 25.71
CA THR A 541 -44.39 -15.15 26.82
C THR A 541 -43.33 -16.24 26.88
N LEU A 542 -42.61 -16.33 27.99
CA LEU A 542 -41.55 -17.30 28.22
C LEU A 542 -42.08 -18.54 28.94
N THR A 543 -41.25 -19.59 28.98
CA THR A 543 -41.55 -20.81 29.75
C THR A 543 -41.87 -20.46 31.21
N GLY A 544 -42.96 -21.01 31.75
CA GLY A 544 -43.47 -20.67 33.08
C GLY A 544 -44.38 -19.44 33.12
N ASP A 545 -45.00 -19.08 31.99
CA ASP A 545 -45.97 -17.99 31.84
C ASP A 545 -45.45 -16.62 32.27
N VAL A 546 -44.16 -16.38 32.03
CA VAL A 546 -43.52 -15.10 32.33
C VAL A 546 -43.67 -14.16 31.14
N GLU A 547 -44.24 -13.00 31.38
CA GLU A 547 -44.25 -11.91 30.40
C GLU A 547 -42.89 -11.22 30.36
N ALA A 548 -42.34 -11.09 29.16
CA ALA A 548 -41.07 -10.43 28.93
C ALA A 548 -41.16 -9.52 27.71
N GLU A 549 -40.19 -8.63 27.56
CA GLU A 549 -40.02 -7.81 26.36
C GLU A 549 -38.58 -7.90 25.85
N VAL A 550 -38.41 -7.89 24.54
CA VAL A 550 -37.08 -7.79 23.93
C VAL A 550 -36.59 -6.35 24.08
N VAL A 551 -35.38 -6.18 24.61
CA VAL A 551 -34.80 -4.84 24.83
C VAL A 551 -33.61 -4.54 23.92
N MET A 552 -32.92 -5.59 23.45
CA MET A 552 -31.73 -5.53 22.59
C MET A 552 -31.48 -6.90 21.94
N MET A 553 -30.54 -6.96 21.00
CA MET A 553 -30.02 -8.20 20.39
C MET A 553 -28.49 -8.18 20.45
N ASP A 554 -27.84 -9.35 20.62
CA ASP A 554 -26.37 -9.46 20.65
C ASP A 554 -25.88 -10.82 20.16
N GLN A 555 -24.57 -10.98 20.02
CA GLN A 555 -23.91 -12.18 19.49
C GLN A 555 -23.37 -13.10 20.61
N PHE A 556 -23.66 -14.39 20.51
CA PHE A 556 -23.34 -15.41 21.52
C PHE A 556 -22.72 -16.66 20.89
N VAL A 557 -21.76 -17.28 21.56
CA VAL A 557 -20.98 -18.42 21.04
C VAL A 557 -21.47 -19.74 21.61
N TYR A 558 -21.57 -20.75 20.74
CA TYR A 558 -22.03 -22.09 21.05
C TYR A 558 -21.12 -23.17 20.46
N ASN A 559 -20.95 -24.28 21.17
CA ASN A 559 -20.40 -25.51 20.61
C ASN A 559 -21.52 -26.56 20.55
N GLY A 560 -22.09 -26.72 19.36
CA GLY A 560 -23.34 -27.47 19.17
C GLY A 560 -24.50 -26.85 19.95
N SER A 561 -25.05 -27.61 20.89
CA SER A 561 -26.10 -27.15 21.82
C SER A 561 -25.57 -26.46 23.07
N ASN A 562 -24.25 -26.56 23.33
CA ASN A 562 -23.65 -26.03 24.55
C ASN A 562 -23.34 -24.55 24.36
N TYR A 563 -23.86 -23.72 25.26
CA TYR A 563 -23.50 -22.31 25.32
C TYR A 563 -22.10 -22.15 25.91
N LEU A 564 -21.25 -21.36 25.26
CA LEU A 564 -19.88 -21.10 25.71
C LEU A 564 -19.70 -19.71 26.34
N GLY A 565 -20.35 -18.69 25.78
CA GLY A 565 -20.15 -17.33 26.27
C GLY A 565 -20.43 -16.25 25.24
N LYS A 566 -19.87 -15.07 25.48
CA LYS A 566 -19.88 -13.94 24.54
C LYS A 566 -18.53 -13.23 24.55
N TYR A 567 -18.26 -12.49 23.48
CA TYR A 567 -17.09 -11.63 23.40
C TYR A 567 -17.43 -10.24 23.94
N ASN A 568 -16.55 -9.71 24.78
CA ASN A 568 -16.68 -8.33 25.26
C ASN A 568 -16.46 -7.33 24.13
N PRO A 569 -17.03 -6.10 24.22
CA PRO A 569 -16.69 -5.00 23.33
C PRO A 569 -15.19 -4.75 23.29
N THR A 570 -14.68 -4.30 22.14
CA THR A 570 -13.30 -3.82 22.02
C THR A 570 -13.14 -2.49 22.77
N ALA A 571 -11.91 -2.17 23.20
CA ALA A 571 -11.63 -0.99 24.01
C ALA A 571 -11.98 0.34 23.30
N ASP A 572 -11.94 0.36 21.97
CA ASP A 572 -12.22 1.49 21.09
C ASP A 572 -13.68 1.58 20.62
N SER A 573 -14.51 0.55 20.89
CA SER A 573 -15.90 0.50 20.43
C SER A 573 -16.84 1.54 21.06
N GLY A 574 -16.42 2.21 22.14
CA GLY A 574 -17.26 3.12 22.92
C GLY A 574 -18.33 2.43 23.77
N PHE A 575 -18.42 1.09 23.76
CA PHE A 575 -19.33 0.33 24.60
C PHE A 575 -18.68 -0.12 25.91
N THR A 576 -19.48 -0.15 26.97
CA THR A 576 -19.08 -0.75 28.26
C THR A 576 -19.62 -2.17 28.35
N ALA A 577 -18.77 -3.11 28.80
CA ALA A 577 -19.16 -4.52 28.95
C ALA A 577 -20.44 -4.69 29.80
N ASP A 578 -21.39 -5.45 29.27
CA ASP A 578 -22.77 -5.66 29.73
C ASP A 578 -23.64 -4.40 29.98
N ASP A 579 -23.20 -3.21 29.58
CA ASP A 579 -24.06 -2.03 29.57
C ASP A 579 -24.81 -1.92 28.24
N TYR A 580 -25.73 -2.87 28.02
CA TYR A 580 -26.46 -2.93 26.75
C TYR A 580 -27.39 -1.73 26.57
N PRO A 581 -27.44 -1.13 25.36
CA PRO A 581 -28.49 -0.19 24.98
C PRO A 581 -29.87 -0.84 25.09
N VAL A 582 -30.86 -0.09 25.59
CA VAL A 582 -32.24 -0.58 25.77
C VAL A 582 -33.20 0.30 24.97
N GLY A 583 -33.98 -0.34 24.10
CA GLY A 583 -34.98 0.31 23.27
C GLY A 583 -36.20 0.84 24.05
N PRO A 584 -37.16 1.51 23.38
CA PRO A 584 -37.22 1.82 21.95
C PRO A 584 -36.01 2.60 21.42
N PHE A 585 -35.72 2.41 20.14
CA PHE A 585 -34.61 3.04 19.44
C PHE A 585 -35.11 4.01 18.37
N THR A 586 -34.43 5.14 18.22
CA THR A 586 -34.60 6.09 17.12
C THR A 586 -33.40 6.04 16.20
N LEU A 587 -33.62 6.09 14.89
CA LEU A 587 -32.58 6.02 13.88
C LEU A 587 -32.59 7.28 13.02
N VAL A 588 -31.41 7.88 12.83
CA VAL A 588 -31.19 9.02 11.92
C VAL A 588 -30.18 8.62 10.85
N LYS A 589 -30.54 8.83 9.58
CA LYS A 589 -29.70 8.44 8.44
C LYS A 589 -28.45 9.33 8.37
N LYS A 590 -27.26 8.72 8.36
CA LYS A 590 -25.96 9.40 8.40
C LYS A 590 -25.35 9.60 7.01
N SER A 591 -25.43 8.58 6.16
CA SER A 591 -24.95 8.65 4.77
C SER A 591 -25.63 7.61 3.88
N PRO A 592 -25.73 7.84 2.56
CA PRO A 592 -25.92 6.76 1.59
C PRO A 592 -24.73 5.78 1.62
N ALA A 593 -24.88 4.60 1.02
CA ALA A 593 -23.80 3.61 0.93
C ALA A 593 -22.50 4.26 0.43
N ALA A 594 -21.38 4.02 1.13
CA ALA A 594 -20.12 4.68 0.85
C ALA A 594 -19.55 4.30 -0.52
N ALA A 595 -18.88 5.25 -1.18
CA ALA A 595 -18.14 4.99 -2.41
C ALA A 595 -16.85 4.17 -2.09
N PRO A 596 -16.41 3.27 -2.98
CA PRO A 596 -15.23 2.43 -2.74
C PRO A 596 -13.93 3.23 -2.65
N VAL A 597 -13.01 2.78 -1.78
CA VAL A 597 -11.61 3.23 -1.69
C VAL A 597 -10.78 2.44 -2.71
N LYS A 598 -9.91 3.11 -3.48
CA LYS A 598 -9.13 2.53 -4.60
C LYS A 598 -7.65 2.26 -4.26
N GLY A 599 -7.01 1.34 -4.98
CA GLY A 599 -5.53 1.17 -5.02
C GLY A 599 -4.91 0.33 -3.89
N LYS A 600 -3.60 0.51 -3.61
CA LYS A 600 -2.82 -0.30 -2.63
C LYS A 600 -3.43 -0.41 -1.23
N ALA A 601 -4.08 0.67 -0.75
CA ALA A 601 -4.80 0.66 0.54
C ALA A 601 -5.99 -0.33 0.55
N MET A 602 -6.57 -0.61 -0.62
CA MET A 602 -7.67 -1.56 -0.78
C MET A 602 -7.17 -3.01 -0.84
N LEU A 603 -6.03 -3.27 -1.50
CA LEU A 603 -5.36 -4.60 -1.46
C LEU A 603 -5.05 -5.01 -0.01
N ALA A 604 -4.44 -4.10 0.76
CA ALA A 604 -4.18 -4.31 2.18
C ALA A 604 -5.48 -4.50 3.00
N GLY A 605 -6.52 -3.70 2.72
CA GLY A 605 -7.82 -3.79 3.40
C GLY A 605 -8.57 -5.10 3.13
N LYS A 606 -8.60 -5.58 1.88
CA LYS A 606 -9.21 -6.88 1.51
C LYS A 606 -8.40 -8.05 2.04
N PHE A 607 -7.07 -7.97 1.96
CA PHE A 607 -6.19 -8.95 2.59
C PHE A 607 -6.42 -9.00 4.11
N ALA A 608 -6.47 -7.85 4.79
CA ALA A 608 -6.75 -7.78 6.22
C ALA A 608 -8.11 -8.41 6.55
N ALA A 609 -9.15 -8.16 5.74
CA ALA A 609 -10.45 -8.81 5.93
C ALA A 609 -10.38 -10.34 5.73
N ALA A 610 -9.60 -10.84 4.76
CA ALA A 610 -9.38 -12.28 4.56
C ALA A 610 -8.53 -12.90 5.69
N ALA A 611 -7.49 -12.20 6.13
CA ALA A 611 -6.64 -12.59 7.25
C ALA A 611 -7.43 -12.60 8.56
N ASP A 612 -8.23 -11.58 8.86
CA ASP A 612 -9.11 -11.56 10.04
C ASP A 612 -10.15 -12.68 10.01
N ARG A 613 -10.66 -13.03 8.82
CA ARG A 613 -11.59 -14.17 8.65
C ARG A 613 -10.92 -15.49 8.96
N ASN A 614 -9.72 -15.73 8.40
CA ASN A 614 -9.07 -17.05 8.38
C ASN A 614 -8.01 -17.26 9.48
N MET A 615 -7.53 -16.18 10.09
CA MET A 615 -6.48 -16.17 11.11
C MET A 615 -7.08 -15.56 12.38
N LYS A 616 -6.84 -16.17 13.55
CA LYS A 616 -7.32 -15.64 14.83
C LYS A 616 -6.49 -14.40 15.20
N PRO A 617 -6.98 -13.14 15.14
CA PRO A 617 -6.26 -12.00 15.71
C PRO A 617 -6.23 -12.13 17.23
N ALA A 618 -5.56 -11.23 17.95
CA ALA A 618 -5.61 -11.17 19.43
C ALA A 618 -7.08 -11.11 19.91
N VAL A 619 -7.65 -12.28 20.24
CA VAL A 619 -9.07 -12.47 20.47
C VAL A 619 -9.47 -11.78 21.78
N PRO A 620 -10.51 -10.93 21.81
CA PRO A 620 -11.14 -10.51 23.07
C PRO A 620 -11.51 -11.76 23.88
N GLN A 621 -11.11 -11.88 25.15
CA GLN A 621 -11.38 -13.11 25.90
C GLN A 621 -12.88 -13.44 25.90
N LEU A 622 -13.21 -14.69 25.53
CA LEU A 622 -14.55 -15.24 25.68
C LEU A 622 -14.88 -15.30 27.18
N THR A 623 -15.93 -14.59 27.59
CA THR A 623 -16.35 -14.57 28.99
C THR A 623 -17.56 -15.49 29.19
N SER A 624 -17.60 -16.20 30.32
CA SER A 624 -18.77 -16.98 30.70
C SER A 624 -19.90 -16.03 31.08
N ALA A 625 -20.97 -15.99 30.29
CA ALA A 625 -22.19 -15.27 30.65
C ALA A 625 -23.17 -16.19 31.42
N PRO A 626 -24.27 -15.66 31.98
CA PRO A 626 -25.26 -16.47 32.67
C PRO A 626 -25.80 -17.59 31.76
N SER A 627 -26.00 -18.77 32.32
CA SER A 627 -26.68 -19.87 31.63
C SER A 627 -28.06 -19.43 31.15
N PHE A 628 -28.48 -19.91 29.97
CA PHE A 628 -29.85 -19.72 29.48
C PHE A 628 -30.84 -20.40 30.42
N GLU A 629 -31.62 -19.63 31.17
CA GLU A 629 -32.63 -20.19 32.08
C GLU A 629 -34.02 -20.31 31.42
N ARG A 630 -34.30 -19.62 30.29
CA ARG A 630 -35.66 -19.51 29.72
C ARG A 630 -35.71 -19.52 28.19
N ARG A 631 -36.80 -20.05 27.62
CA ARG A 631 -37.13 -20.07 26.17
C ARG A 631 -38.44 -19.34 25.90
N ALA A 632 -38.55 -18.72 24.73
CA ALA A 632 -39.82 -18.12 24.28
C ALA A 632 -40.83 -19.23 23.90
N VAL A 633 -42.07 -19.05 24.33
CA VAL A 633 -43.22 -19.94 24.04
C VAL A 633 -44.17 -19.27 23.04
N ASN A 634 -44.34 -17.95 23.17
CA ASN A 634 -45.09 -17.13 22.21
C ASN A 634 -44.42 -15.75 22.05
N ALA A 635 -44.60 -15.12 20.90
CA ALA A 635 -44.17 -13.75 20.61
C ALA A 635 -45.33 -12.98 19.98
N ASN A 636 -45.72 -11.87 20.62
CA ASN A 636 -46.77 -10.99 20.13
C ASN A 636 -46.12 -9.78 19.45
N ALA A 637 -46.46 -9.57 18.17
CA ALA A 637 -45.97 -8.43 17.42
C ALA A 637 -46.54 -7.13 18.01
N VAL A 638 -45.66 -6.23 18.42
CA VAL A 638 -46.09 -4.89 18.83
C VAL A 638 -46.27 -4.04 17.57
N MET A 639 -47.49 -3.55 17.35
CA MET A 639 -47.77 -2.68 16.21
C MET A 639 -47.11 -1.31 16.42
N LEU A 640 -46.18 -0.95 15.53
CA LEU A 640 -45.67 0.41 15.41
C LEU A 640 -46.81 1.30 14.90
N LYS A 641 -47.41 2.09 15.79
CA LYS A 641 -48.29 3.22 15.44
C LYS A 641 -47.49 4.50 15.27
#